data_AF-A0A3L7VMI9-F1
#
_entry.id   AF-A0A3L7VMI9-F1
#
_cell.length_a   1.000
_cell.length_b   1.000
_cell.length_c   1.000
_cell.angle_alpha   90.00
_cell.angle_beta   90.00
_cell.angle_gamma   90.00
#
_symmetry.space_group_name_H-M   'P 1'
#
loop_
_entity.id
_entity.type
_entity.pdbx_description
1 polymer ?
#
loop_
_entity_poly.entity_id
_entity_poly.type
_entity_poly.pdbx_seq_one_letter_code
_entity_poly.pdbx_strand_id
1 'polypeptide(L)'
;MTWSVEELGTLATKTVPSARIVSRQLLRNILQAHLGYPGLAWNLPHSEIYLIPYASLSNMGVFAPEELPSLGGPDQTVLLIAQPAVAQTRSWDRNQALTWLWRNLFHGRIHAAVHRAKIAGVWDDARAGDWVDRLGWMEYREIRTVLLEENLIAPDAETGQVLEEFLSVVLELLVFETDRVGDWFPLLEPGRIQDLLALVGSPRDHLAASRPEGAIHPATLRALVPEKTFVPADREFDGREYDLCIRTAKRHEAEGRNFEAALTYLDAALVEPTRSRGRMQKAAWKHLAQTLGGEGLFEVGGAVPDWALHWLDVAANQKTTGGLEYQALHAVFDARVILTQKPSELRPWSWLISLGKAPIRKSLPGVELLSARSSLLKARLLILRSDLEETVIGAIITNLEASVQQLEKQIRDTFSPRFQKAMEEASFAPTHLVEKAARDAIIEDMVERLLQSRQLSFGDLRDILARNELKLPDLTGVSGWWHGDPLRKLDKAMARGIPGAYRPGEFYTTGLEAFSSLFYATNTGRLVLLWAILPFLMTIVLWKFPQYMHEELLKFAGFVSRNPDLYDALLETEAAHLPTFETTSWTTPVLASVEDYDNHNGEMEKRIVLGSPPLLAITFIYFLCMLHVGLVKSLTLSFFSQLAKGFRFIFWILPKDFFRTPIVRTLLELPPIRWLWTLGLKPALLAALVYWLLASRLAGIGFGPILQILVFGILMAIFASRPFIRANAWLWDLFGEWMHEFGIQSLYRVAAWLAWLARQVLDWVSIVLLGISEWLRPKPETEGASLIFKGILGAIFQPILGFLRFAVAVLIEPQINPIKHFPTVTIGHKFMLVLVVPIAGQLEQLGLEKAVAYTTSLLFVFGVPGFFGFMVWELKENWRLYAANRPNRLGRLRIGSHGESFLSLFSPGFHS
;
A
#
# COMPACT_ATOMS: atom_id res chain seq x y z
N MET A 1 -10.79 -34.44 -18.26
CA MET A 1 -10.26 -35.60 -17.51
C MET A 1 -9.67 -35.06 -16.23
N THR A 2 -10.32 -35.28 -15.10
CA THR A 2 -9.81 -34.90 -13.78
C THR A 2 -8.79 -35.94 -13.35
N TRP A 3 -7.54 -35.54 -13.17
CA TRP A 3 -6.47 -36.40 -12.66
C TRP A 3 -6.77 -36.78 -11.20
N SER A 4 -6.64 -38.07 -10.86
CA SER A 4 -6.69 -38.47 -9.46
C SER A 4 -5.32 -38.28 -8.80
N VAL A 5 -5.31 -37.98 -7.50
CA VAL A 5 -4.06 -37.88 -6.73
C VAL A 5 -3.28 -39.22 -6.74
N GLU A 6 -4.00 -40.33 -6.85
CA GLU A 6 -3.42 -41.68 -6.98
C GLU A 6 -2.68 -41.88 -8.32
N GLU A 7 -3.21 -41.35 -9.43
CA GLU A 7 -2.55 -41.38 -10.73
C GLU A 7 -1.24 -40.57 -10.72
N LEU A 8 -1.26 -39.37 -10.14
CA LEU A 8 -0.05 -38.55 -9.97
C LEU A 8 0.97 -39.23 -9.06
N GLY A 9 0.52 -39.87 -7.96
CA GLY A 9 1.39 -40.60 -7.03
C GLY A 9 2.04 -41.83 -7.67
N THR A 10 1.28 -42.55 -8.52
CA THR A 10 1.79 -43.70 -9.28
C THR A 10 2.84 -43.26 -10.30
N LEU A 11 2.58 -42.16 -11.02
CA LEU A 11 3.51 -41.62 -12.01
C LEU A 11 4.77 -41.04 -11.36
N ALA A 12 4.65 -40.39 -10.21
CA ALA A 12 5.77 -39.92 -9.40
C ALA A 12 6.69 -41.08 -8.99
N THR A 13 6.11 -42.17 -8.45
CA THR A 13 6.84 -43.35 -8.00
C THR A 13 7.51 -44.11 -9.16
N LYS A 14 6.85 -44.18 -10.32
CA LYS A 14 7.42 -44.80 -11.53
C LYS A 14 8.62 -44.02 -12.07
N THR A 15 8.57 -42.69 -11.99
CA THR A 15 9.63 -41.79 -12.51
C THR A 15 10.80 -41.69 -11.53
N VAL A 16 10.51 -41.47 -10.24
CA VAL A 16 11.49 -41.39 -9.16
C VAL A 16 11.05 -42.35 -8.04
N PRO A 17 11.68 -43.53 -7.90
CA PRO A 17 11.24 -44.56 -6.94
C PRO A 17 11.17 -44.12 -5.47
N SER A 18 11.92 -43.08 -5.09
CA SER A 18 11.94 -42.50 -3.74
C SER A 18 10.91 -41.38 -3.51
N ALA A 19 10.19 -40.93 -4.54
CA ALA A 19 9.22 -39.84 -4.45
C ALA A 19 7.83 -40.34 -3.99
N ARG A 20 7.20 -39.67 -3.04
CA ARG A 20 5.86 -39.96 -2.53
C ARG A 20 5.04 -38.69 -2.44
N ILE A 21 3.82 -38.73 -2.96
CA ILE A 21 2.84 -37.65 -2.78
C ILE A 21 2.06 -37.92 -1.49
N VAL A 22 2.10 -36.97 -0.55
CA VAL A 22 1.47 -37.07 0.78
C VAL A 22 0.51 -35.91 1.02
N SER A 23 -0.45 -36.10 1.92
CA SER A 23 -1.34 -35.00 2.30
C SER A 23 -0.53 -33.83 2.91
N ARG A 24 -0.96 -32.59 2.67
CA ARG A 24 -0.33 -31.39 3.25
C ARG A 24 -0.22 -31.49 4.77
N GLN A 25 -1.23 -32.08 5.42
CA GLN A 25 -1.24 -32.32 6.87
C GLN A 25 -0.16 -33.30 7.31
N LEU A 26 0.00 -34.42 6.59
CA LEU A 26 1.02 -35.43 6.93
C LEU A 26 2.43 -34.86 6.80
N LEU A 27 2.70 -34.13 5.71
CA LEU A 27 3.98 -33.46 5.51
C LEU A 27 4.27 -32.44 6.62
N ARG A 28 3.26 -31.65 7.02
CA ARG A 28 3.36 -30.69 8.11
C ARG A 28 3.70 -31.37 9.45
N ASN A 29 3.03 -32.47 9.77
CA ASN A 29 3.29 -33.23 11.00
C ASN A 29 4.71 -33.81 11.02
N ILE A 30 5.19 -34.32 9.87
CA ILE A 30 6.55 -34.84 9.71
C ILE A 30 7.58 -33.71 9.90
N LEU A 31 7.35 -32.54 9.28
CA LEU A 31 8.22 -31.37 9.43
C LEU A 31 8.29 -30.90 10.88
N GLN A 32 7.16 -30.82 11.59
CA GLN A 32 7.14 -30.42 13.00
C GLN A 32 7.92 -31.38 13.90
N ALA A 33 7.73 -32.70 13.68
CA ALA A 33 8.42 -33.72 14.46
C ALA A 33 9.92 -33.78 14.16
N HIS A 34 10.32 -33.65 12.88
CA HIS A 34 11.72 -33.72 12.47
C HIS A 34 12.52 -32.48 12.91
N LEU A 35 11.93 -31.29 12.80
CA LEU A 35 12.58 -30.02 13.11
C LEU A 35 12.43 -29.61 14.59
N GLY A 36 11.80 -30.44 15.42
CA GLY A 36 11.66 -30.20 16.87
C GLY A 36 10.75 -29.02 17.23
N TYR A 37 9.91 -28.59 16.31
CA TYR A 37 8.98 -27.50 16.55
C TYR A 37 7.86 -27.95 17.50
N PRO A 38 7.51 -27.17 18.55
CA PRO A 38 6.34 -27.47 19.37
C PRO A 38 5.10 -27.50 18.46
N GLY A 39 4.08 -28.33 18.76
CA GLY A 39 2.86 -28.49 17.92
C GLY A 39 2.04 -27.21 17.67
N LEU A 40 2.51 -26.06 18.17
CA LEU A 40 2.00 -24.70 17.97
C LEU A 40 2.98 -23.82 17.16
N ALA A 41 3.97 -24.38 16.47
CA ALA A 41 4.87 -23.59 15.62
C ALA A 41 4.12 -23.08 14.39
N TRP A 42 4.01 -21.76 14.32
CA TRP A 42 3.15 -21.07 13.39
C TRP A 42 3.71 -21.04 11.96
N ASN A 43 5.04 -20.95 11.76
CA ASN A 43 5.66 -20.97 10.43
C ASN A 43 6.56 -22.20 10.23
N LEU A 44 6.23 -23.06 9.26
CA LEU A 44 7.08 -24.19 8.86
C LEU A 44 7.62 -23.90 7.46
N PRO A 45 8.94 -23.75 7.28
CA PRO A 45 9.54 -23.64 5.95
C PRO A 45 9.32 -24.96 5.18
N HIS A 46 9.27 -24.89 3.85
CA HIS A 46 9.20 -26.08 2.97
C HIS A 46 7.98 -26.97 3.12
N SER A 47 6.80 -26.37 3.17
CA SER A 47 5.54 -27.12 3.25
C SER A 47 5.11 -27.81 1.95
N GLU A 48 5.88 -27.67 0.86
CA GLU A 48 5.51 -28.25 -0.45
C GLU A 48 6.36 -29.46 -0.85
N ILE A 49 7.65 -29.47 -0.53
CA ILE A 49 8.57 -30.58 -0.84
C ILE A 49 9.56 -30.75 0.31
N TYR A 50 9.81 -31.99 0.74
CA TYR A 50 10.78 -32.27 1.79
C TYR A 50 11.55 -33.58 1.57
N LEU A 51 12.87 -33.54 1.78
CA LEU A 51 13.74 -34.72 1.72
C LEU A 51 14.09 -35.18 3.13
N ILE A 52 13.85 -36.46 3.43
CA ILE A 52 14.11 -37.03 4.76
C ILE A 52 14.70 -38.46 4.67
N PRO A 53 15.70 -38.83 5.50
CA PRO A 53 16.16 -40.21 5.61
C PRO A 53 15.04 -41.14 6.12
N TYR A 54 14.89 -42.33 5.52
CA TYR A 54 13.84 -43.27 5.93
C TYR A 54 13.97 -43.71 7.39
N ALA A 55 15.20 -43.90 7.89
CA ALA A 55 15.45 -44.21 9.30
C ALA A 55 14.96 -43.10 10.26
N SER A 56 15.02 -41.83 9.86
CA SER A 56 14.47 -40.73 10.66
C SER A 56 12.95 -40.76 10.65
N LEU A 57 12.36 -41.01 9.47
CA LEU A 57 10.91 -41.08 9.29
C LEU A 57 10.27 -42.22 10.08
N SER A 58 10.86 -43.43 10.05
CA SER A 58 10.33 -44.62 10.76
C SER A 58 10.37 -44.49 12.28
N ASN A 59 11.28 -43.69 12.83
CA ASN A 59 11.46 -43.50 14.27
C ASN A 59 10.56 -42.40 14.87
N MET A 60 9.80 -41.63 14.08
CA MET A 60 9.00 -40.49 14.58
C MET A 60 7.69 -40.88 15.27
N GLY A 61 7.07 -42.02 14.92
CA GLY A 61 5.81 -42.47 15.55
C GLY A 61 4.59 -41.55 15.30
N VAL A 62 4.66 -40.68 14.29
CA VAL A 62 3.68 -39.60 14.00
C VAL A 62 2.52 -40.06 13.11
N PHE A 63 2.63 -41.22 12.45
CA PHE A 63 1.68 -41.70 11.45
C PHE A 63 1.42 -43.21 11.57
N ALA A 64 0.29 -43.68 11.05
CA ALA A 64 -0.01 -45.11 10.97
C ALA A 64 0.81 -45.78 9.85
N PRO A 65 1.25 -47.05 10.00
CA PRO A 65 2.01 -47.77 8.95
C PRO A 65 1.28 -47.85 7.60
N GLU A 66 -0.04 -47.67 7.59
CA GLU A 66 -0.91 -47.68 6.43
C GLU A 66 -0.90 -46.36 5.63
N GLU A 67 -0.42 -45.26 6.23
CA GLU A 67 -0.38 -43.91 5.62
C GLU A 67 0.89 -43.67 4.77
N LEU A 68 1.89 -44.56 4.86
CA LEU A 68 3.13 -44.53 4.07
C LEU A 68 3.34 -45.91 3.41
N PRO A 69 3.29 -46.02 2.07
CA PRO A 69 3.50 -47.30 1.38
C PRO A 69 4.92 -47.85 1.67
N SER A 70 5.10 -49.18 1.60
CA SER A 70 6.36 -49.86 1.94
C SER A 70 7.57 -49.24 1.23
N LEU A 71 8.41 -48.54 1.98
CA LEU A 71 9.62 -47.91 1.50
C LEU A 71 10.80 -48.89 1.63
N GLY A 72 11.79 -48.76 0.73
CA GLY A 72 12.99 -49.59 0.73
C GLY A 72 13.87 -49.40 1.98
N GLY A 73 15.05 -50.03 1.98
CA GLY A 73 15.90 -50.19 3.16
C GLY A 73 16.28 -48.90 3.93
N PRO A 74 16.75 -49.06 5.18
CA PRO A 74 16.96 -47.98 6.17
C PRO A 74 17.86 -46.82 5.73
N ASP A 75 18.74 -47.02 4.75
CA ASP A 75 19.72 -46.04 4.29
C ASP A 75 19.23 -45.15 3.12
N GLN A 76 17.96 -45.25 2.72
CA GLN A 76 17.41 -44.49 1.59
C GLN A 76 16.77 -43.17 2.04
N THR A 77 17.04 -42.08 1.30
CA THR A 77 16.33 -40.80 1.44
C THR A 77 15.01 -40.83 0.66
N VAL A 78 13.93 -40.37 1.29
CA VAL A 78 12.59 -40.30 0.73
C VAL A 78 12.26 -38.85 0.40
N LEU A 79 11.73 -38.62 -0.81
CA LEU A 79 11.26 -37.31 -1.26
C LEU A 79 9.75 -37.25 -1.06
N LEU A 80 9.30 -36.38 -0.15
CA LEU A 80 7.89 -36.15 0.13
C LEU A 80 7.43 -34.91 -0.64
N ILE A 81 6.35 -35.05 -1.41
CA ILE A 81 5.73 -33.96 -2.19
C ILE A 81 4.33 -33.76 -1.65
N ALA A 82 3.98 -32.53 -1.30
CA ALA A 82 2.64 -32.18 -0.85
C ALA A 82 1.63 -32.34 -1.98
N GLN A 83 0.43 -32.84 -1.65
CA GLN A 83 -0.68 -32.82 -2.59
C GLN A 83 -0.99 -31.39 -3.07
N PRO A 84 -1.27 -31.19 -4.37
CA PRO A 84 -1.66 -29.89 -4.90
C PRO A 84 -3.02 -29.46 -4.30
N ALA A 85 -3.22 -28.16 -4.13
CA ALA A 85 -4.46 -27.66 -3.54
C ALA A 85 -5.67 -27.96 -4.44
N VAL A 86 -6.81 -28.35 -3.86
CA VAL A 86 -8.04 -28.71 -4.60
C VAL A 86 -8.53 -27.57 -5.50
N ALA A 87 -8.27 -26.32 -5.15
CA ALA A 87 -8.59 -25.16 -5.98
C ALA A 87 -7.74 -25.07 -7.26
N GLN A 88 -6.46 -25.48 -7.18
CA GLN A 88 -5.51 -25.42 -8.30
C GLN A 88 -5.78 -26.52 -9.32
N THR A 89 -6.13 -27.73 -8.88
CA THR A 89 -6.30 -28.90 -9.78
C THR A 89 -7.59 -28.90 -10.59
N ARG A 90 -8.59 -28.09 -10.23
CA ARG A 90 -9.90 -28.04 -10.93
C ARG A 90 -9.81 -27.52 -12.37
N SER A 91 -8.81 -26.70 -12.68
CA SER A 91 -8.65 -26.08 -14.00
C SER A 91 -7.51 -26.68 -14.83
N TRP A 92 -6.79 -27.68 -14.31
CA TRP A 92 -5.60 -28.20 -14.98
C TRP A 92 -5.93 -29.09 -16.18
N ASP A 93 -5.28 -28.79 -17.31
CA ASP A 93 -5.17 -29.75 -18.39
C ASP A 93 -4.08 -30.81 -18.10
N ARG A 94 -3.99 -31.85 -18.94
CA ARG A 94 -3.00 -32.93 -18.80
C ARG A 94 -1.56 -32.42 -18.81
N ASN A 95 -1.26 -31.42 -19.63
CA ASN A 95 0.11 -30.91 -19.74
C ASN A 95 0.48 -30.10 -18.50
N GLN A 96 -0.46 -29.34 -17.93
CA GLN A 96 -0.28 -28.59 -16.70
C GLN A 96 -0.05 -29.51 -15.49
N ALA A 97 -0.82 -30.59 -15.36
CA ALA A 97 -0.63 -31.58 -14.30
C ALA A 97 0.73 -32.31 -14.40
N LEU A 98 1.14 -32.70 -15.61
CA LEU A 98 2.45 -33.34 -15.85
C LEU A 98 3.61 -32.36 -15.66
N THR A 99 3.44 -31.09 -16.03
CA THR A 99 4.45 -30.05 -15.84
C THR A 99 4.63 -29.74 -14.35
N TRP A 100 3.54 -29.63 -13.59
CA TRP A 100 3.60 -29.48 -12.13
C TRP A 100 4.36 -30.64 -11.48
N LEU A 101 4.02 -31.88 -11.84
CA LEU A 101 4.72 -33.06 -11.30
C LEU A 101 6.21 -33.05 -11.69
N TRP A 102 6.52 -32.72 -12.94
CA TRP A 102 7.91 -32.68 -13.41
C TRP A 102 8.74 -31.63 -12.67
N ARG A 103 8.18 -30.44 -12.42
CA ARG A 103 8.83 -29.38 -11.64
C ARG A 103 9.18 -29.85 -10.23
N ASN A 104 8.21 -30.42 -9.51
CA ASN A 104 8.43 -30.91 -8.15
C ASN A 104 9.45 -32.06 -8.10
N LEU A 105 9.40 -33.00 -9.05
CA LEU A 105 10.37 -34.08 -9.14
C LEU A 105 11.78 -33.58 -9.50
N PHE A 106 11.88 -32.59 -10.37
CA PHE A 106 13.15 -31.96 -10.71
C PHE A 106 13.74 -31.24 -9.49
N HIS A 107 12.96 -30.38 -8.86
CA HIS A 107 13.32 -29.63 -7.65
C HIS A 107 13.81 -30.58 -6.53
N GLY A 108 13.05 -31.63 -6.24
CA GLY A 108 13.44 -32.63 -5.23
C GLY A 108 14.71 -33.44 -5.57
N ARG A 109 15.01 -33.65 -6.85
CA ARG A 109 16.26 -34.30 -7.27
C ARG A 109 17.48 -33.41 -7.07
N ILE A 110 17.33 -32.09 -7.21
CA ILE A 110 18.40 -31.13 -6.91
C ILE A 110 18.72 -31.18 -5.41
N HIS A 111 17.72 -31.14 -4.53
CA HIS A 111 17.92 -31.38 -3.09
C HIS A 111 18.64 -32.69 -2.80
N ALA A 112 18.21 -33.79 -3.42
CA ALA A 112 18.86 -35.09 -3.23
C ALA A 112 20.31 -35.13 -3.74
N ALA A 113 20.66 -34.34 -4.75
CA ALA A 113 22.03 -34.22 -5.23
C ALA A 113 22.89 -33.41 -4.26
N VAL A 114 22.39 -32.28 -3.75
CA VAL A 114 23.09 -31.47 -2.74
C VAL A 114 23.26 -32.25 -1.44
N HIS A 115 22.24 -32.97 -1.00
CA HIS A 115 22.31 -33.85 0.18
C HIS A 115 23.36 -34.96 0.02
N ARG A 116 23.48 -35.57 -1.17
CA ARG A 116 24.55 -36.55 -1.46
C ARG A 116 25.94 -35.91 -1.43
N ALA A 117 26.08 -34.69 -1.94
CA ALA A 117 27.34 -33.93 -1.87
C ALA A 117 27.73 -33.60 -0.42
N LYS A 118 26.74 -33.30 0.45
CA LYS A 118 26.93 -33.11 1.90
C LYS A 118 27.43 -34.39 2.58
N ILE A 119 26.77 -35.54 2.34
CA ILE A 119 27.21 -36.84 2.89
C ILE A 119 28.62 -37.21 2.43
N ALA A 120 28.95 -36.91 1.17
CA ALA A 120 30.27 -37.21 0.60
C ALA A 120 31.39 -36.25 1.06
N GLY A 121 31.09 -35.23 1.88
CA GLY A 121 32.06 -34.21 2.30
C GLY A 121 32.52 -33.28 1.17
N VAL A 122 31.79 -33.26 0.05
CA VAL A 122 32.04 -32.41 -1.12
C VAL A 122 31.43 -31.01 -0.92
N TRP A 123 30.45 -30.88 -0.03
CA TRP A 123 29.80 -29.61 0.30
C TRP A 123 29.55 -29.49 1.81
N ASP A 124 29.90 -28.35 2.39
CA ASP A 124 29.71 -28.00 3.80
C ASP A 124 29.47 -26.48 3.95
N ASP A 125 29.16 -26.02 5.17
CA ASP A 125 28.88 -24.61 5.42
C ASP A 125 30.10 -23.70 5.26
N ALA A 126 31.33 -24.24 5.39
CA ALA A 126 32.56 -23.48 5.15
C ALA A 126 32.68 -23.13 3.66
N ARG A 127 32.47 -24.11 2.77
CA ARG A 127 32.46 -23.89 1.31
C ARG A 127 31.27 -23.04 0.85
N ALA A 128 30.15 -23.12 1.55
CA ALA A 128 29.01 -22.23 1.34
C ALA A 128 29.41 -20.77 1.63
N GLY A 129 30.15 -20.52 2.72
CA GLY A 129 30.73 -19.21 3.04
C GLY A 129 31.69 -18.69 1.97
N ASP A 130 32.64 -19.52 1.53
CA ASP A 130 33.58 -19.18 0.44
C ASP A 130 32.88 -18.82 -0.87
N TRP A 131 31.68 -19.35 -1.10
CA TRP A 131 30.87 -19.02 -2.27
C TRP A 131 30.14 -17.69 -2.09
N VAL A 132 29.60 -17.42 -0.90
CA VAL A 132 29.00 -16.10 -0.58
C VAL A 132 30.02 -14.98 -0.76
N ASP A 133 31.27 -15.19 -0.34
CA ASP A 133 32.35 -14.23 -0.52
C ASP A 133 32.68 -13.95 -1.99
N ARG A 134 32.47 -14.94 -2.88
CA ARG A 134 32.68 -14.81 -4.33
C ARG A 134 31.47 -14.27 -5.09
N LEU A 135 30.26 -14.58 -4.62
CA LEU A 135 29.00 -14.09 -5.18
C LEU A 135 28.87 -12.58 -4.91
N GLY A 136 29.24 -12.14 -3.71
CA GLY A 136 28.97 -10.80 -3.22
C GLY A 136 27.87 -10.78 -2.18
N TRP A 137 28.04 -9.93 -1.18
CA TRP A 137 27.12 -9.85 -0.03
C TRP A 137 25.73 -9.30 -0.41
N MET A 138 25.63 -8.48 -1.46
CA MET A 138 24.35 -7.88 -1.87
C MET A 138 23.46 -8.91 -2.57
N GLU A 139 24.05 -9.70 -3.45
CA GLU A 139 23.44 -10.78 -4.22
C GLU A 139 23.01 -11.93 -3.28
N TYR A 140 23.87 -12.34 -2.34
CA TYR A 140 23.48 -13.33 -1.32
C TYR A 140 22.30 -12.85 -0.46
N ARG A 141 22.24 -11.54 -0.15
CA ARG A 141 21.14 -10.97 0.62
C ARG A 141 19.85 -10.89 -0.17
N GLU A 142 19.90 -10.55 -1.46
CA GLU A 142 18.75 -10.65 -2.35
C GLU A 142 18.21 -12.08 -2.35
N ILE A 143 19.08 -13.06 -2.62
CA ILE A 143 18.72 -14.49 -2.61
C ILE A 143 18.02 -14.88 -1.31
N ARG A 144 18.66 -14.59 -0.17
CA ARG A 144 18.08 -14.91 1.14
C ARG A 144 16.75 -14.20 1.39
N THR A 145 16.60 -12.97 0.93
CA THR A 145 15.38 -12.19 1.13
C THR A 145 14.23 -12.75 0.30
N VAL A 146 14.46 -13.02 -0.97
CA VAL A 146 13.47 -13.62 -1.88
C VAL A 146 13.00 -14.97 -1.35
N LEU A 147 13.93 -15.84 -0.94
CA LEU A 147 13.58 -17.15 -0.38
C LEU A 147 12.83 -17.05 0.97
N LEU A 148 13.11 -16.04 1.79
CA LEU A 148 12.37 -15.80 3.03
C LEU A 148 10.96 -15.27 2.76
N GLU A 149 10.79 -14.37 1.80
CA GLU A 149 9.50 -13.79 1.43
C GLU A 149 8.57 -14.83 0.81
N GLU A 150 9.12 -15.73 0.00
CA GLU A 150 8.41 -16.87 -0.59
C GLU A 150 8.22 -18.05 0.41
N ASN A 151 8.65 -17.87 1.67
CA ASN A 151 8.53 -18.85 2.76
C ASN A 151 9.22 -20.21 2.47
N LEU A 152 10.30 -20.17 1.68
CA LEU A 152 11.13 -21.31 1.29
C LEU A 152 12.26 -21.57 2.28
N ILE A 153 12.60 -20.65 3.18
CA ILE A 153 13.63 -20.90 4.20
C ILE A 153 13.21 -20.39 5.58
N ALA A 154 13.79 -20.98 6.63
CA ALA A 154 13.58 -20.51 8.00
C ALA A 154 14.26 -19.15 8.23
N PRO A 155 13.74 -18.27 9.11
CA PRO A 155 14.39 -17.01 9.46
C PRO A 155 15.81 -17.16 10.01
N ASP A 156 16.09 -18.30 10.64
CA ASP A 156 17.36 -18.72 11.23
C ASP A 156 18.12 -19.75 10.38
N ALA A 157 17.74 -19.94 9.11
CA ALA A 157 18.41 -20.87 8.20
C ALA A 157 19.90 -20.51 8.02
N GLU A 158 20.75 -21.53 8.13
CA GLU A 158 22.20 -21.44 7.92
C GLU A 158 22.54 -21.25 6.43
N THR A 159 23.73 -20.72 6.15
CA THR A 159 24.15 -20.36 4.78
C THR A 159 24.08 -21.54 3.82
N GLY A 160 24.50 -22.74 4.22
CA GLY A 160 24.41 -23.93 3.39
C GLY A 160 22.97 -24.36 3.07
N GLN A 161 22.00 -24.05 3.92
CA GLN A 161 20.57 -24.30 3.66
C GLN A 161 20.00 -23.26 2.69
N VAL A 162 20.37 -21.99 2.85
CA VAL A 162 19.97 -20.91 1.91
C VAL A 162 20.45 -21.21 0.50
N LEU A 163 21.71 -21.64 0.34
CA LEU A 163 22.28 -21.95 -0.97
C LEU A 163 21.72 -23.23 -1.58
N GLU A 164 21.42 -24.23 -0.76
CA GLU A 164 20.74 -25.45 -1.23
C GLU A 164 19.38 -25.09 -1.84
N GLU A 165 18.62 -24.22 -1.16
CA GLU A 165 17.31 -23.83 -1.65
C GLU A 165 17.38 -22.93 -2.88
N PHE A 166 18.29 -21.96 -2.85
CA PHE A 166 18.57 -21.11 -4.01
C PHE A 166 18.89 -21.94 -5.25
N LEU A 167 19.71 -22.98 -5.12
CA LEU A 167 20.07 -23.86 -6.22
C LEU A 167 18.88 -24.59 -6.82
N SER A 168 18.01 -25.14 -5.96
CA SER A 168 16.78 -25.81 -6.40
C SER A 168 15.86 -24.87 -7.17
N VAL A 169 15.64 -23.66 -6.64
CA VAL A 169 14.75 -22.65 -7.24
C VAL A 169 15.32 -22.09 -8.53
N VAL A 170 16.59 -21.65 -8.55
CA VAL A 170 17.18 -21.01 -9.72
C VAL A 170 17.29 -21.98 -10.90
N LEU A 171 17.62 -23.25 -10.63
CA LEU A 171 17.66 -24.29 -11.66
C LEU A 171 16.27 -24.63 -12.20
N GLU A 172 15.25 -24.64 -11.33
CA GLU A 172 13.87 -24.81 -11.76
C GLU A 172 13.45 -23.67 -12.69
N LEU A 173 13.71 -22.41 -12.31
CA LEU A 173 13.40 -21.23 -13.13
C LEU A 173 14.15 -21.28 -14.47
N LEU A 174 15.46 -21.56 -14.47
CA LEU A 174 16.25 -21.66 -15.70
C LEU A 174 15.76 -22.74 -16.67
N VAL A 175 15.04 -23.76 -16.19
CA VAL A 175 14.50 -24.83 -17.05
C VAL A 175 13.07 -24.55 -17.48
N PHE A 176 12.21 -24.19 -16.54
CA PHE A 176 10.77 -24.09 -16.78
C PHE A 176 10.31 -22.67 -17.12
N GLU A 177 10.98 -21.63 -16.60
CA GLU A 177 10.58 -20.21 -16.68
C GLU A 177 11.79 -19.27 -16.79
N THR A 178 12.62 -19.41 -17.85
CA THR A 178 13.89 -18.67 -18.00
C THR A 178 13.73 -17.16 -17.89
N ASP A 179 12.61 -16.65 -18.39
CA ASP A 179 12.35 -15.22 -18.53
C ASP A 179 12.01 -14.59 -17.18
N ARG A 180 11.72 -15.41 -16.15
CA ARG A 180 11.38 -14.96 -14.79
C ARG A 180 12.56 -14.97 -13.83
N VAL A 181 13.75 -15.44 -14.24
CA VAL A 181 14.93 -15.40 -13.38
C VAL A 181 15.29 -13.95 -13.01
N GLY A 182 15.20 -13.03 -13.98
CA GLY A 182 15.44 -11.60 -13.74
C GLY A 182 14.36 -10.92 -12.89
N ASP A 183 13.14 -11.48 -12.84
CA ASP A 183 12.08 -10.99 -11.96
C ASP A 183 12.32 -11.41 -10.50
N TRP A 184 12.83 -12.63 -10.29
CA TRP A 184 13.07 -13.20 -8.96
C TRP A 184 14.41 -12.78 -8.36
N PHE A 185 15.46 -12.69 -9.19
CA PHE A 185 16.81 -12.30 -8.76
C PHE A 185 17.40 -11.22 -9.70
N PRO A 186 16.89 -9.97 -9.65
CA PRO A 186 17.37 -8.86 -10.47
C PRO A 186 18.89 -8.59 -10.42
N LEU A 187 19.54 -8.85 -9.28
CA LEU A 187 20.98 -8.60 -9.10
C LEU A 187 21.86 -9.79 -9.54
N LEU A 188 21.27 -10.92 -9.95
CA LEU A 188 22.00 -12.13 -10.27
C LEU A 188 22.52 -12.15 -11.72
N GLU A 189 23.84 -12.04 -11.90
CA GLU A 189 24.47 -12.20 -13.21
C GLU A 189 24.48 -13.68 -13.68
N PRO A 190 24.08 -13.99 -14.93
CA PRO A 190 24.02 -15.37 -15.44
C PRO A 190 25.32 -16.18 -15.37
N GLY A 191 26.48 -15.50 -15.41
CA GLY A 191 27.80 -16.13 -15.34
C GLY A 191 28.17 -16.67 -13.95
N ARG A 192 27.52 -16.19 -12.88
CA ARG A 192 27.89 -16.47 -11.49
C ARG A 192 27.33 -17.81 -10.95
N ILE A 193 26.38 -18.41 -11.65
CA ILE A 193 25.74 -19.67 -11.26
C ILE A 193 26.58 -20.88 -11.68
N GLN A 194 27.50 -20.72 -12.66
CA GLN A 194 28.25 -21.83 -13.27
C GLN A 194 29.06 -22.67 -12.26
N ASP A 195 29.62 -22.03 -11.23
CA ASP A 195 30.38 -22.71 -10.18
C ASP A 195 29.50 -23.62 -9.30
N LEU A 196 28.23 -23.24 -9.06
CA LEU A 196 27.29 -24.07 -8.32
C LEU A 196 26.68 -25.18 -9.18
N LEU A 197 26.63 -25.03 -10.51
CA LEU A 197 26.21 -26.11 -11.41
C LEU A 197 27.16 -27.31 -11.32
N ALA A 198 28.45 -27.08 -11.06
CA ALA A 198 29.42 -28.14 -10.87
C ALA A 198 29.13 -29.00 -9.62
N LEU A 199 28.46 -28.45 -8.60
CA LEU A 199 28.09 -29.16 -7.36
C LEU A 199 27.00 -30.22 -7.60
N VAL A 200 26.03 -29.90 -8.44
CA VAL A 200 24.84 -30.72 -8.68
C VAL A 200 25.04 -31.67 -9.87
N GLY A 201 26.06 -31.45 -10.70
CA GLY A 201 26.29 -32.16 -11.95
C GLY A 201 25.43 -31.60 -13.09
N SER A 202 25.38 -32.29 -14.23
CA SER A 202 24.64 -31.84 -15.43
C SER A 202 23.14 -31.63 -15.10
N PRO A 203 22.62 -30.38 -15.14
CA PRO A 203 21.19 -30.13 -14.91
C PRO A 203 20.30 -30.82 -15.96
N ARG A 204 20.84 -31.04 -17.17
CA ARG A 204 20.17 -31.77 -18.25
C ARG A 204 19.90 -33.23 -17.88
N ASP A 205 20.81 -33.84 -17.13
CA ASP A 205 20.68 -35.25 -16.72
C ASP A 205 19.62 -35.39 -15.62
N HIS A 206 19.58 -34.44 -14.68
CA HIS A 206 18.51 -34.39 -13.67
C HIS A 206 17.15 -34.14 -14.29
N LEU A 207 17.08 -33.27 -15.31
CA LEU A 207 15.86 -32.97 -16.04
C LEU A 207 15.33 -34.16 -16.83
N ALA A 208 16.22 -34.89 -17.51
CA ALA A 208 15.86 -36.11 -18.23
C ALA A 208 15.38 -37.22 -17.27
N ALA A 209 16.06 -37.39 -16.14
CA ALA A 209 15.73 -38.39 -15.13
C ALA A 209 14.47 -38.07 -14.30
N SER A 210 14.03 -36.81 -14.25
CA SER A 210 12.80 -36.40 -13.55
C SER A 210 11.57 -36.36 -14.45
N ARG A 211 11.69 -36.60 -15.76
CA ARG A 211 10.62 -36.43 -16.74
C ARG A 211 9.53 -37.50 -16.61
N PRO A 212 8.28 -37.13 -16.25
CA PRO A 212 7.16 -38.06 -16.26
C PRO A 212 6.80 -38.51 -17.68
N GLU A 213 6.32 -39.73 -17.81
CA GLU A 213 5.89 -40.29 -19.10
C GLU A 213 4.76 -39.44 -19.73
N GLY A 214 4.98 -38.96 -20.95
CA GLY A 214 4.03 -38.10 -21.67
C GLY A 214 4.19 -36.59 -21.42
N ALA A 215 5.12 -36.14 -20.58
CA ALA A 215 5.39 -34.72 -20.39
C ALA A 215 6.09 -34.12 -21.63
N ILE A 216 5.61 -32.97 -22.14
CA ILE A 216 6.19 -32.26 -23.29
C ILE A 216 7.34 -31.36 -22.80
N HIS A 217 8.47 -31.36 -23.51
CA HIS A 217 9.65 -30.59 -23.11
C HIS A 217 9.37 -29.06 -23.08
N PRO A 218 9.81 -28.30 -22.07
CA PRO A 218 9.52 -26.86 -21.94
C PRO A 218 9.99 -26.03 -23.14
N ALA A 219 11.15 -26.34 -23.70
CA ALA A 219 11.65 -25.70 -24.93
C ALA A 219 10.76 -25.97 -26.16
N THR A 220 10.08 -27.14 -26.21
CA THR A 220 9.15 -27.47 -27.29
C THR A 220 7.82 -26.74 -27.11
N LEU A 221 7.35 -26.53 -25.87
CA LEU A 221 6.20 -25.66 -25.58
C LEU A 221 6.46 -24.22 -25.99
N ARG A 222 7.68 -23.70 -25.79
CA ARG A 222 8.08 -22.36 -26.28
C ARG A 222 8.19 -22.30 -27.80
N ALA A 223 8.78 -23.30 -28.44
CA ALA A 223 8.88 -23.36 -29.91
C ALA A 223 7.52 -23.59 -30.62
N LEU A 224 6.51 -24.10 -29.91
CA LEU A 224 5.13 -24.23 -30.38
C LEU A 224 4.36 -22.91 -30.31
N VAL A 225 4.90 -21.88 -29.64
CA VAL A 225 4.44 -20.50 -29.76
C VAL A 225 5.24 -19.88 -30.91
N PRO A 226 4.66 -19.68 -32.10
CA PRO A 226 5.42 -19.17 -33.23
C PRO A 226 5.97 -17.76 -32.91
N GLU A 227 7.27 -17.57 -33.12
CA GLU A 227 7.83 -16.23 -33.34
C GLU A 227 7.06 -15.61 -34.50
N LYS A 228 6.22 -14.61 -34.19
CA LYS A 228 5.56 -13.82 -35.21
C LYS A 228 6.58 -12.88 -35.85
N THR A 229 7.40 -13.39 -36.77
CA THR A 229 7.93 -12.52 -37.82
C THR A 229 6.74 -11.98 -38.61
N PHE A 230 6.50 -10.68 -38.50
CA PHE A 230 5.48 -9.97 -39.24
C PHE A 230 5.78 -10.06 -40.74
N VAL A 231 5.03 -10.90 -41.46
CA VAL A 231 5.00 -10.91 -42.92
C VAL A 231 4.01 -9.82 -43.33
N PRO A 232 4.43 -8.77 -44.06
CA PRO A 232 3.50 -7.78 -44.60
C PRO A 232 2.41 -8.50 -45.38
N ALA A 233 1.15 -8.15 -45.16
CA ALA A 233 0.06 -8.71 -45.96
C ALA A 233 0.38 -8.50 -47.45
N ASP A 234 0.27 -9.55 -48.25
CA ASP A 234 0.44 -9.52 -49.70
C ASP A 234 -0.62 -8.59 -50.33
N ARG A 235 -0.36 -7.28 -50.30
CA ARG A 235 -1.17 -6.25 -50.95
C ARG A 235 -0.69 -6.12 -52.39
N GLU A 236 -1.60 -6.30 -53.34
CA GLU A 236 -1.34 -5.98 -54.74
C GLU A 236 -1.05 -4.49 -54.89
N PHE A 237 -0.07 -4.15 -55.72
CA PHE A 237 0.33 -2.77 -55.98
C PHE A 237 -0.77 -1.98 -56.71
N ASP A 238 -1.34 -0.97 -56.06
CA ASP A 238 -2.24 0.02 -56.69
C ASP A 238 -1.48 1.33 -56.98
N GLY A 239 -1.14 1.54 -58.25
CA GLY A 239 -0.45 2.75 -58.70
C GLY A 239 -1.25 4.05 -58.49
N ARG A 240 -2.58 4.00 -58.45
CA ARG A 240 -3.42 5.18 -58.18
C ARG A 240 -3.39 5.58 -56.71
N GLU A 241 -3.45 4.59 -55.81
CA GLU A 241 -3.33 4.81 -54.36
C GLU A 241 -1.95 5.34 -54.01
N TYR A 242 -0.90 4.79 -54.64
CA TYR A 242 0.47 5.29 -54.51
C TYR A 242 0.61 6.76 -54.94
N ASP A 243 0.14 7.10 -56.16
CA ASP A 243 0.21 8.48 -56.66
C ASP A 243 -0.58 9.46 -55.78
N LEU A 244 -1.72 9.02 -55.23
CA LEU A 244 -2.52 9.80 -54.30
C LEU A 244 -1.76 10.05 -52.99
N CYS A 245 -1.11 9.03 -52.43
CA CYS A 245 -0.28 9.17 -51.23
C CYS A 245 0.86 10.16 -51.48
N ILE A 246 1.57 10.08 -52.60
CA ILE A 246 2.65 11.02 -52.92
C ILE A 246 2.16 12.46 -53.06
N ARG A 247 1.02 12.69 -53.75
CA ARG A 247 0.43 14.04 -53.86
C ARG A 247 0.00 14.58 -52.51
N THR A 248 -0.57 13.72 -51.66
CA THR A 248 -1.03 14.09 -50.32
C THR A 248 0.14 14.39 -49.39
N ALA A 249 1.21 13.58 -49.44
CA ALA A 249 2.44 13.82 -48.69
C ALA A 249 3.09 15.15 -49.06
N LYS A 250 3.22 15.45 -50.36
CA LYS A 250 3.73 16.75 -50.85
C LYS A 250 2.85 17.93 -50.45
N ARG A 251 1.54 17.72 -50.39
CA ARG A 251 0.61 18.75 -49.89
C ARG A 251 0.83 19.02 -48.41
N HIS A 252 0.96 17.98 -47.59
CA HIS A 252 1.28 18.13 -46.17
C HIS A 252 2.65 18.80 -45.96
N GLU A 253 3.64 18.47 -46.80
CA GLU A 253 4.94 19.15 -46.82
C GLU A 253 4.80 20.65 -47.11
N ALA A 254 4.01 21.02 -48.13
CA ALA A 254 3.75 22.42 -48.48
C ALA A 254 2.96 23.18 -47.40
N GLU A 255 2.09 22.49 -46.65
CA GLU A 255 1.34 23.03 -45.52
C GLU A 255 2.16 23.06 -44.21
N GLY A 256 3.42 22.57 -44.22
CA GLY A 256 4.28 22.50 -43.03
C GLY A 256 3.92 21.39 -42.04
N ARG A 257 3.05 20.46 -42.43
CA ARG A 257 2.57 19.32 -41.63
C ARG A 257 3.50 18.11 -41.77
N ASN A 258 4.69 18.22 -41.19
CA ASN A 258 5.78 17.26 -41.39
C ASN A 258 5.46 15.84 -40.88
N PHE A 259 4.62 15.68 -39.85
CA PHE A 259 4.23 14.37 -39.34
C PHE A 259 3.23 13.66 -40.24
N GLU A 260 2.20 14.38 -40.68
CA GLU A 260 1.25 13.87 -41.64
C GLU A 260 1.95 13.54 -42.96
N ALA A 261 2.90 14.37 -43.41
CA ALA A 261 3.75 14.06 -44.53
C ALA A 261 4.56 12.76 -44.31
N ALA A 262 5.19 12.59 -43.14
CA ALA A 262 5.95 11.39 -42.80
C ALA A 262 5.07 10.12 -42.79
N LEU A 263 3.90 10.17 -42.15
CA LEU A 263 2.95 9.05 -42.15
C LEU A 263 2.45 8.73 -43.56
N THR A 264 2.14 9.72 -44.39
CA THR A 264 1.70 9.48 -45.77
C THR A 264 2.83 8.93 -46.65
N TYR A 265 4.09 9.30 -46.39
CA TYR A 265 5.23 8.64 -47.03
C TYR A 265 5.41 7.18 -46.59
N LEU A 266 5.09 6.84 -45.34
CA LEU A 266 5.07 5.45 -44.88
C LEU A 266 3.90 4.67 -45.50
N ASP A 267 2.71 5.26 -45.57
CA ASP A 267 1.56 4.67 -46.27
C ASP A 267 1.94 4.37 -47.74
N ALA A 268 2.65 5.29 -48.41
CA ALA A 268 3.16 5.06 -49.77
C ALA A 268 4.22 3.95 -49.84
N ALA A 269 5.04 3.80 -48.80
CA ALA A 269 6.05 2.74 -48.70
C ALA A 269 5.41 1.35 -48.51
N LEU A 270 4.24 1.27 -47.88
CA LEU A 270 3.46 0.04 -47.70
C LEU A 270 2.72 -0.37 -48.98
N VAL A 271 2.34 0.60 -49.83
CA VAL A 271 1.66 0.34 -51.11
C VAL A 271 2.61 -0.20 -52.19
N GLU A 272 3.90 0.21 -52.21
CA GLU A 272 4.88 -0.20 -53.23
C GLU A 272 5.95 -1.19 -52.70
N PRO A 273 5.94 -2.49 -53.08
CA PRO A 273 6.79 -3.50 -52.42
C PRO A 273 8.29 -3.52 -52.79
N THR A 274 8.73 -3.02 -53.95
CA THR A 274 10.01 -3.48 -54.54
C THR A 274 11.07 -2.44 -54.94
N ARG A 275 10.75 -1.26 -55.49
CA ARG A 275 11.80 -0.31 -56.00
C ARG A 275 11.88 1.04 -55.29
N SER A 276 10.77 1.58 -54.80
CA SER A 276 10.77 2.90 -54.14
C SER A 276 10.54 2.87 -52.63
N ARG A 277 10.24 1.70 -52.05
CA ARG A 277 10.02 1.52 -50.60
C ARG A 277 11.12 2.17 -49.75
N GLY A 278 12.38 1.83 -50.01
CA GLY A 278 13.52 2.41 -49.29
C GLY A 278 13.70 3.92 -49.50
N ARG A 279 13.25 4.49 -50.63
CA ARG A 279 13.24 5.95 -50.85
C ARG A 279 12.13 6.61 -50.05
N MET A 280 10.94 6.00 -50.01
CA MET A 280 9.79 6.51 -49.25
C MET A 280 10.03 6.42 -47.75
N GLN A 281 10.61 5.33 -47.27
CA GLN A 281 11.05 5.19 -45.89
C GLN A 281 12.12 6.22 -45.50
N LYS A 282 13.09 6.51 -46.40
CA LYS A 282 14.07 7.59 -46.18
C LYS A 282 13.41 8.97 -46.16
N ALA A 283 12.43 9.24 -47.02
CA ALA A 283 11.67 10.48 -47.02
C ALA A 283 10.84 10.62 -45.73
N ALA A 284 10.13 9.56 -45.34
CA ALA A 284 9.40 9.47 -44.09
C ALA A 284 10.33 9.72 -42.89
N TRP A 285 11.45 9.02 -42.81
CA TRP A 285 12.45 9.25 -41.76
C TRP A 285 12.98 10.68 -41.81
N LYS A 286 13.27 11.26 -42.97
CA LYS A 286 13.73 12.65 -43.07
C LYS A 286 12.72 13.64 -42.48
N HIS A 287 11.44 13.49 -42.78
CA HIS A 287 10.41 14.38 -42.22
C HIS A 287 10.15 14.09 -40.75
N LEU A 288 10.20 12.83 -40.32
CA LEU A 288 10.15 12.43 -38.93
C LEU A 288 11.36 12.99 -38.15
N ALA A 289 12.55 12.88 -38.72
CA ALA A 289 13.81 13.44 -38.27
C ALA A 289 13.79 14.96 -38.17
N GLN A 290 13.19 15.66 -39.13
CA GLN A 290 13.02 17.13 -39.04
C GLN A 290 12.00 17.51 -37.97
N THR A 291 11.03 16.63 -37.73
CA THR A 291 10.04 16.80 -36.68
C THR A 291 10.64 16.57 -35.30
N LEU A 292 11.37 15.46 -35.11
CA LEU A 292 11.97 15.02 -33.84
C LEU A 292 13.35 15.65 -33.56
N GLY A 293 14.06 16.03 -34.62
CA GLY A 293 15.42 16.58 -34.62
C GLY A 293 15.40 18.07 -34.30
N GLY A 294 15.31 18.35 -33.02
CA GLY A 294 15.42 19.68 -32.44
C GLY A 294 15.10 19.56 -30.97
N GLU A 295 15.97 20.11 -30.12
CA GLU A 295 15.83 20.11 -28.65
C GLU A 295 16.06 18.75 -27.95
N GLY A 296 16.58 17.75 -28.67
CA GLY A 296 17.12 16.52 -28.06
C GLY A 296 16.10 15.42 -27.74
N LEU A 297 14.99 15.37 -28.49
CA LEU A 297 14.00 14.30 -28.35
C LEU A 297 14.40 12.99 -29.02
N PHE A 298 15.39 12.99 -29.93
CA PHE A 298 16.04 11.83 -30.55
C PHE A 298 17.41 12.28 -31.10
N GLU A 299 18.44 11.45 -30.97
CA GLU A 299 19.68 11.63 -31.74
C GLU A 299 19.43 11.20 -33.19
N VAL A 300 19.09 12.18 -34.01
CA VAL A 300 18.86 11.92 -35.43
C VAL A 300 20.19 12.03 -36.18
N GLY A 301 20.86 10.88 -36.33
CA GLY A 301 21.95 10.71 -37.29
C GLY A 301 21.47 10.81 -38.74
N GLY A 302 22.37 11.11 -39.67
CA GLY A 302 22.03 11.28 -41.08
C GLY A 302 21.54 10.02 -41.81
N ALA A 303 21.85 8.82 -41.29
CA ALA A 303 21.36 7.54 -41.82
C ALA A 303 20.20 7.01 -40.96
N VAL A 304 19.18 6.43 -41.60
CA VAL A 304 18.04 5.82 -40.89
C VAL A 304 18.51 4.52 -40.23
N PRO A 305 18.35 4.33 -38.90
CA PRO A 305 18.64 3.06 -38.25
C PRO A 305 17.65 1.98 -38.66
N ASP A 306 18.11 0.72 -38.76
CA ASP A 306 17.25 -0.41 -39.15
C ASP A 306 16.07 -0.63 -38.19
N TRP A 307 16.29 -0.46 -36.87
CA TRP A 307 15.23 -0.55 -35.86
C TRP A 307 14.13 0.50 -36.08
N ALA A 308 14.50 1.70 -36.56
CA ALA A 308 13.56 2.79 -36.79
C ALA A 308 12.70 2.53 -38.03
N LEU A 309 13.29 1.96 -39.08
CA LEU A 309 12.54 1.50 -40.25
C LEU A 309 11.51 0.43 -39.87
N HIS A 310 11.91 -0.53 -39.03
CA HIS A 310 11.02 -1.59 -38.58
C HIS A 310 9.84 -1.04 -37.76
N TRP A 311 10.11 -0.16 -36.78
CA TRP A 311 9.05 0.46 -35.98
C TRP A 311 8.06 1.27 -36.83
N LEU A 312 8.57 2.07 -37.78
CA LEU A 312 7.73 2.90 -38.65
C LEU A 312 6.85 2.07 -39.59
N ASP A 313 7.36 0.97 -40.14
CA ASP A 313 6.59 0.06 -40.99
C ASP A 313 5.44 -0.60 -40.21
N VAL A 314 5.69 -1.02 -38.96
CA VAL A 314 4.67 -1.62 -38.10
C VAL A 314 3.63 -0.57 -37.69
N ALA A 315 4.07 0.62 -37.25
CA ALA A 315 3.19 1.71 -36.85
C ALA A 315 2.27 2.17 -38.00
N ALA A 316 2.77 2.25 -39.23
CA ALA A 316 1.97 2.64 -40.39
C ALA A 316 0.87 1.61 -40.71
N ASN A 317 1.17 0.31 -40.64
CA ASN A 317 0.17 -0.75 -40.83
C ASN A 317 -0.93 -0.75 -39.75
N GLN A 318 -0.60 -0.28 -38.55
CA GLN A 318 -1.52 -0.21 -37.41
C GLN A 318 -2.30 1.11 -37.33
N LYS A 319 -2.08 2.05 -38.24
CA LYS A 319 -2.70 3.39 -38.21
C LYS A 319 -4.23 3.34 -38.18
N THR A 320 -4.83 2.39 -38.91
CA THR A 320 -6.30 2.22 -38.96
C THR A 320 -6.87 1.47 -37.76
N THR A 321 -6.09 0.55 -37.17
CA THR A 321 -6.49 -0.27 -36.02
C THR A 321 -6.14 0.40 -34.68
N GLY A 322 -5.30 1.43 -34.68
CA GLY A 322 -4.84 2.12 -33.48
C GLY A 322 -3.95 1.25 -32.60
N GLY A 323 -3.10 0.41 -33.19
CA GLY A 323 -2.19 -0.48 -32.46
C GLY A 323 -1.17 0.25 -31.57
N LEU A 324 -0.53 -0.50 -30.66
CA LEU A 324 0.33 0.04 -29.59
C LEU A 324 1.53 0.81 -30.15
N GLU A 325 2.12 0.32 -31.23
CA GLU A 325 3.30 0.86 -31.90
C GLU A 325 2.98 2.18 -32.60
N TYR A 326 1.79 2.29 -33.20
CA TYR A 326 1.27 3.55 -33.72
C TYR A 326 1.00 4.56 -32.60
N GLN A 327 0.36 4.13 -31.51
CA GLN A 327 0.10 5.02 -30.36
C GLN A 327 1.40 5.51 -29.70
N ALA A 328 2.44 4.68 -29.67
CA ALA A 328 3.76 5.06 -29.17
C ALA A 328 4.39 6.13 -30.06
N LEU A 329 4.36 5.93 -31.38
CA LEU A 329 4.88 6.90 -32.35
C LEU A 329 4.14 8.24 -32.25
N HIS A 330 2.81 8.18 -32.12
CA HIS A 330 1.97 9.36 -31.93
C HIS A 330 2.30 10.09 -30.62
N ALA A 331 2.55 9.37 -29.53
CA ALA A 331 2.91 9.97 -28.24
C ALA A 331 4.27 10.70 -28.28
N VAL A 332 5.24 10.17 -29.05
CA VAL A 332 6.51 10.86 -29.31
C VAL A 332 6.28 12.15 -30.12
N PHE A 333 5.42 12.10 -31.14
CA PHE A 333 5.08 13.29 -31.92
C PHE A 333 4.33 14.34 -31.08
N ASP A 334 3.37 13.91 -30.27
CA ASP A 334 2.65 14.78 -29.33
C ASP A 334 3.62 15.54 -28.44
N ALA A 335 4.68 14.88 -27.95
CA ALA A 335 5.71 15.53 -27.14
C ALA A 335 6.36 16.70 -27.89
N ARG A 336 6.67 16.54 -29.19
CA ARG A 336 7.23 17.63 -30.01
C ARG A 336 6.24 18.77 -30.23
N VAL A 337 5.00 18.45 -30.57
CA VAL A 337 3.95 19.47 -30.79
C VAL A 337 3.79 20.31 -29.53
N ILE A 338 3.77 19.67 -28.36
CA ILE A 338 3.69 20.33 -27.06
C ILE A 338 4.87 21.28 -26.81
N LEU A 339 6.10 20.88 -27.14
CA LEU A 339 7.28 21.76 -26.97
C LEU A 339 7.22 23.01 -27.86
N THR A 340 6.71 22.86 -29.08
CA THR A 340 6.59 23.99 -30.03
C THR A 340 5.42 24.91 -29.71
N GLN A 341 4.31 24.38 -29.20
CA GLN A 341 3.10 25.12 -28.88
C GLN A 341 3.01 25.40 -27.38
N LYS A 342 3.55 26.55 -26.95
CA LYS A 342 3.53 26.97 -25.53
C LYS A 342 2.10 26.93 -24.95
N PRO A 343 1.82 26.09 -23.94
CA PRO A 343 0.48 25.91 -23.39
C PRO A 343 -0.05 27.20 -22.73
N SER A 344 -1.38 27.37 -22.78
CA SER A 344 -2.07 28.53 -22.20
C SER A 344 -3.37 28.15 -21.50
N GLU A 345 -3.74 28.89 -20.45
CA GLU A 345 -4.97 28.70 -19.68
C GLU A 345 -5.88 29.93 -19.75
N LEU A 346 -7.20 29.72 -19.73
CA LEU A 346 -8.19 30.79 -19.58
C LEU A 346 -8.53 31.01 -18.12
N ARG A 347 -8.53 32.26 -17.66
CA ARG A 347 -8.84 32.65 -16.27
C ARG A 347 -9.97 33.70 -16.22
N PRO A 348 -11.21 33.32 -16.57
CA PRO A 348 -12.33 34.26 -16.61
C PRO A 348 -12.62 34.92 -15.25
N TRP A 349 -12.54 34.16 -14.15
CA TRP A 349 -12.71 34.71 -12.80
C TRP A 349 -11.62 35.70 -12.40
N SER A 350 -10.37 35.43 -12.75
CA SER A 350 -9.28 36.34 -12.42
C SER A 350 -9.40 37.64 -13.22
N TRP A 351 -9.83 37.57 -14.48
CA TRP A 351 -10.14 38.76 -15.27
C TRP A 351 -11.31 39.56 -14.67
N LEU A 352 -12.41 38.88 -14.29
CA LEU A 352 -13.59 39.52 -13.71
C LEU A 352 -13.30 40.18 -12.35
N ILE A 353 -12.65 39.46 -11.42
CA ILE A 353 -12.28 39.97 -10.08
C ILE A 353 -11.25 41.10 -10.19
N SER A 354 -10.34 41.04 -11.16
CA SER A 354 -9.34 42.09 -11.38
C SER A 354 -9.85 43.29 -12.17
N LEU A 355 -11.14 43.32 -12.53
CA LEU A 355 -11.76 44.35 -13.38
C LEU A 355 -10.96 44.58 -14.68
N GLY A 356 -10.52 43.48 -15.31
CA GLY A 356 -9.80 43.50 -16.58
C GLY A 356 -8.29 43.75 -16.49
N LYS A 357 -7.70 43.89 -15.30
CA LYS A 357 -6.24 44.06 -15.14
C LYS A 357 -5.45 42.78 -15.39
N ALA A 358 -6.02 41.62 -15.10
CA ALA A 358 -5.41 40.33 -15.40
C ALA A 358 -5.85 39.83 -16.78
N PRO A 359 -4.95 39.33 -17.63
CA PRO A 359 -5.32 38.84 -18.96
C PRO A 359 -6.21 37.59 -18.86
N ILE A 360 -7.19 37.49 -19.76
CA ILE A 360 -8.08 36.32 -19.86
C ILE A 360 -7.27 35.06 -20.22
N ARG A 361 -6.29 35.18 -21.12
CA ARG A 361 -5.40 34.08 -21.54
C ARG A 361 -4.01 34.27 -20.93
N LYS A 362 -3.53 33.28 -20.16
CA LYS A 362 -2.20 33.27 -19.54
C LYS A 362 -1.33 32.16 -20.13
N SER A 363 -0.12 32.47 -20.58
CA SER A 363 0.88 31.49 -20.99
C SER A 363 1.45 30.75 -19.76
N LEU A 364 1.71 29.46 -19.90
CA LEU A 364 2.20 28.58 -18.83
C LEU A 364 3.64 28.07 -19.13
N PRO A 365 4.67 28.92 -18.99
CA PRO A 365 6.04 28.56 -19.34
C PRO A 365 6.58 27.41 -18.48
N GLY A 366 7.14 26.39 -19.12
CA GLY A 366 7.73 25.19 -18.52
C GLY A 366 6.76 24.01 -18.42
N VAL A 367 5.44 24.22 -18.57
CA VAL A 367 4.45 23.12 -18.57
C VAL A 367 4.61 22.27 -19.84
N GLU A 368 5.06 22.87 -20.94
CA GLU A 368 5.43 22.18 -22.17
C GLU A 368 6.45 21.06 -21.93
N LEU A 369 7.49 21.30 -21.11
CA LEU A 369 8.53 20.32 -20.82
C LEU A 369 7.97 19.12 -20.05
N LEU A 370 7.12 19.37 -19.04
CA LEU A 370 6.49 18.34 -18.21
C LEU A 370 5.52 17.47 -19.01
N SER A 371 4.73 18.10 -19.87
CA SER A 371 3.78 17.42 -20.76
C SER A 371 4.50 16.64 -21.86
N ALA A 372 5.60 17.16 -22.41
CA ALA A 372 6.43 16.44 -23.37
C ALA A 372 7.08 15.19 -22.74
N ARG A 373 7.61 15.30 -21.52
CA ARG A 373 8.17 14.16 -20.78
C ARG A 373 7.14 13.06 -20.57
N SER A 374 5.92 13.43 -20.15
CA SER A 374 4.79 12.52 -20.08
C SER A 374 4.52 11.80 -21.41
N SER A 375 4.57 12.59 -22.49
CA SER A 375 4.56 12.16 -23.89
C SER A 375 5.37 10.89 -24.09
N LEU A 376 6.66 11.04 -23.79
CA LEU A 376 7.68 10.01 -23.98
C LEU A 376 7.56 8.84 -23.01
N LEU A 377 7.21 9.09 -21.74
CA LEU A 377 6.99 7.99 -20.78
C LEU A 377 5.81 7.11 -21.19
N LYS A 378 4.75 7.72 -21.74
CA LYS A 378 3.63 6.96 -22.34
C LYS A 378 4.13 6.14 -23.53
N ALA A 379 4.94 6.71 -24.42
CA ALA A 379 5.52 5.98 -25.54
C ALA A 379 6.35 4.77 -25.06
N ARG A 380 7.21 4.95 -24.04
CA ARG A 380 8.00 3.88 -23.42
C ARG A 380 7.12 2.74 -22.90
N LEU A 381 6.06 3.06 -22.15
CA LEU A 381 5.13 2.07 -21.62
C LEU A 381 4.39 1.30 -22.73
N LEU A 382 4.08 1.95 -23.86
CA LEU A 382 3.41 1.31 -24.99
C LEU A 382 4.37 0.37 -25.74
N ILE A 383 5.63 0.77 -25.93
CA ILE A 383 6.67 -0.06 -26.58
C ILE A 383 7.02 -1.28 -25.73
N LEU A 384 7.11 -1.14 -24.40
CA LEU A 384 7.31 -2.28 -23.49
C LEU A 384 6.19 -3.33 -23.55
N ARG A 385 5.02 -2.96 -24.08
CA ARG A 385 3.86 -3.85 -24.26
C ARG A 385 3.65 -4.28 -25.72
N SER A 386 4.54 -3.85 -26.61
CA SER A 386 4.45 -4.16 -28.04
C SER A 386 4.94 -5.57 -28.35
N ASP A 387 4.49 -6.12 -29.47
CA ASP A 387 4.93 -7.44 -29.97
C ASP A 387 6.16 -7.30 -30.90
N LEU A 388 6.92 -6.21 -30.79
CA LEU A 388 8.13 -5.97 -31.57
C LEU A 388 9.27 -6.92 -31.16
N GLU A 389 10.23 -7.11 -32.06
CA GLU A 389 11.46 -7.85 -31.77
C GLU A 389 12.23 -7.19 -30.60
N GLU A 390 12.77 -8.01 -29.69
CA GLU A 390 13.42 -7.53 -28.46
C GLU A 390 14.61 -6.58 -28.75
N THR A 391 15.34 -6.82 -29.84
CA THR A 391 16.43 -5.96 -30.32
C THR A 391 15.94 -4.55 -30.71
N VAL A 392 14.77 -4.48 -31.34
CA VAL A 392 14.11 -3.23 -31.75
C VAL A 392 13.54 -2.51 -30.53
N ILE A 393 12.90 -3.24 -29.61
CA ILE A 393 12.41 -2.70 -28.33
C ILE A 393 13.57 -2.04 -27.56
N GLY A 394 14.69 -2.74 -27.39
CA GLY A 394 15.86 -2.21 -26.68
C GLY A 394 16.41 -0.93 -27.30
N ALA A 395 16.50 -0.86 -28.63
CA ALA A 395 16.97 0.33 -29.34
C ALA A 395 16.03 1.54 -29.18
N ILE A 396 14.70 1.32 -29.28
CA ILE A 396 13.69 2.38 -29.08
C ILE A 396 13.74 2.89 -27.64
N ILE A 397 13.77 1.98 -26.66
CA ILE A 397 13.81 2.33 -25.23
C ILE A 397 15.05 3.15 -24.90
N THR A 398 16.23 2.73 -25.38
CA THR A 398 17.49 3.46 -25.13
C THR A 398 17.40 4.91 -25.62
N ASN A 399 16.84 5.13 -26.81
CA ASN A 399 16.66 6.49 -27.35
C ASN A 399 15.58 7.30 -26.59
N LEU A 400 14.46 6.67 -26.24
CA LEU A 400 13.42 7.31 -25.43
C LEU A 400 13.96 7.71 -24.04
N GLU A 401 14.78 6.87 -23.42
CA GLU A 401 15.38 7.13 -22.11
C GLU A 401 16.38 8.28 -22.17
N ALA A 402 17.26 8.32 -23.18
CA ALA A 402 18.17 9.45 -23.40
C ALA A 402 17.39 10.78 -23.55
N SER A 403 16.26 10.73 -24.25
CA SER A 403 15.41 11.90 -24.51
C SER A 403 14.63 12.34 -23.28
N VAL A 404 14.15 11.39 -22.46
CA VAL A 404 13.55 11.67 -21.16
C VAL A 404 14.59 12.30 -20.23
N GLN A 405 15.81 11.74 -20.13
CA GLN A 405 16.89 12.29 -19.31
C GLN A 405 17.25 13.73 -19.72
N GLN A 406 17.30 14.01 -21.02
CA GLN A 406 17.54 15.35 -21.52
C GLN A 406 16.42 16.34 -21.15
N LEU A 407 15.15 15.93 -21.27
CA LEU A 407 14.01 16.73 -20.81
C LEU A 407 14.03 16.95 -19.30
N GLU A 408 14.35 15.92 -18.49
CA GLU A 408 14.48 16.03 -17.04
C GLU A 408 15.56 17.04 -16.64
N LYS A 409 16.70 17.02 -17.34
CA LYS A 409 17.74 18.03 -17.18
C LYS A 409 17.23 19.44 -17.51
N GLN A 410 16.54 19.62 -18.64
CA GLN A 410 15.96 20.93 -19.02
C GLN A 410 14.91 21.41 -18.00
N ILE A 411 14.09 20.51 -17.46
CA ILE A 411 13.12 20.80 -16.40
C ILE A 411 13.87 21.29 -15.16
N ARG A 412 14.92 20.59 -14.73
CA ARG A 412 15.75 20.99 -13.59
C ARG A 412 16.37 22.37 -13.79
N ASP A 413 16.97 22.62 -14.96
CA ASP A 413 17.58 23.90 -15.32
C ASP A 413 16.55 25.04 -15.39
N THR A 414 15.31 24.74 -15.79
CA THR A 414 14.23 25.74 -15.94
C THR A 414 13.57 26.07 -14.60
N PHE A 415 13.28 25.07 -13.76
CA PHE A 415 12.48 25.25 -12.54
C PHE A 415 13.32 25.54 -11.29
N SER A 416 14.54 25.01 -11.17
CA SER A 416 15.39 25.23 -9.98
C SER A 416 15.64 26.72 -9.69
N PRO A 417 16.01 27.57 -10.69
CA PRO A 417 16.18 29.00 -10.45
C PRO A 417 14.88 29.72 -10.08
N ARG A 418 13.73 29.24 -10.56
CA ARG A 418 12.41 29.80 -10.23
C ARG A 418 12.01 29.47 -8.79
N PHE A 419 12.27 28.25 -8.34
CA PHE A 419 12.09 27.86 -6.94
C PHE A 419 12.98 28.68 -6.02
N GLN A 420 14.27 28.79 -6.36
CA GLN A 420 15.22 29.60 -5.58
C GLN A 420 14.75 31.06 -5.45
N LYS A 421 14.35 31.70 -6.57
CA LYS A 421 13.84 33.07 -6.55
C LYS A 421 12.57 33.21 -5.69
N ALA A 422 11.66 32.24 -5.74
CA ALA A 422 10.45 32.27 -4.93
C ALA A 422 10.76 32.15 -3.42
N MET A 423 11.74 31.33 -3.05
CA MET A 423 12.22 31.21 -1.66
C MET A 423 12.89 32.51 -1.18
N GLU A 424 13.72 33.14 -2.02
CA GLU A 424 14.34 34.43 -1.71
C GLU A 424 13.30 35.55 -1.51
N GLU A 425 12.28 35.63 -2.38
CA GLU A 425 11.16 36.58 -2.25
C GLU A 425 10.36 36.39 -0.94
N ALA A 426 10.30 35.15 -0.44
CA ALA A 426 9.63 34.81 0.82
C ALA A 426 10.49 35.03 2.07
N SER A 427 11.68 35.64 1.94
CA SER A 427 12.67 35.81 3.03
C SER A 427 13.22 34.49 3.59
N PHE A 428 13.27 33.46 2.74
CA PHE A 428 13.74 32.12 3.10
C PHE A 428 15.19 31.94 2.60
N ALA A 429 16.10 32.72 3.19
CA ALA A 429 17.51 32.75 2.80
C ALA A 429 18.39 32.01 3.84
N PRO A 430 19.25 31.07 3.41
CA PRO A 430 20.13 30.33 4.32
C PRO A 430 21.23 31.22 4.89
N THR A 431 21.48 31.12 6.20
CA THR A 431 22.53 31.87 6.91
C THR A 431 23.82 31.07 7.08
N HIS A 432 23.73 29.74 7.12
CA HIS A 432 24.85 28.83 7.36
C HIS A 432 24.92 27.70 6.31
N LEU A 433 26.06 26.99 6.24
CA LEU A 433 26.29 25.91 5.27
C LEU A 433 25.23 24.79 5.34
N VAL A 434 24.79 24.43 6.54
CA VAL A 434 23.74 23.40 6.75
C VAL A 434 22.41 23.86 6.16
N GLU A 435 22.07 25.14 6.34
CA GLU A 435 20.85 25.73 5.77
C GLU A 435 20.93 25.84 4.24
N LYS A 436 22.13 26.10 3.70
CA LYS A 436 22.35 26.10 2.25
C LYS A 436 22.13 24.70 1.67
N ALA A 437 22.70 23.68 2.30
CA ALA A 437 22.49 22.28 1.89
C ALA A 437 21.00 21.88 2.01
N ALA A 438 20.31 22.30 3.07
CA ALA A 438 18.89 22.05 3.25
C ALA A 438 18.03 22.78 2.20
N ARG A 439 18.38 24.00 1.81
CA ARG A 439 17.72 24.72 0.70
C ARG A 439 17.89 23.96 -0.61
N ASP A 440 19.10 23.55 -0.92
CA ASP A 440 19.40 22.86 -2.18
C ASP A 440 18.67 21.50 -2.22
N ALA A 441 18.59 20.79 -1.09
CA ALA A 441 17.76 19.59 -0.94
C ALA A 441 16.26 19.87 -1.10
N ILE A 442 15.73 20.96 -0.53
CA ILE A 442 14.33 21.37 -0.71
C ILE A 442 14.03 21.64 -2.19
N ILE A 443 14.91 22.34 -2.91
CA ILE A 443 14.74 22.62 -4.34
C ILE A 443 14.73 21.31 -5.14
N GLU A 444 15.65 20.41 -4.82
CA GLU A 444 15.74 19.08 -5.43
C GLU A 444 14.45 18.27 -5.20
N ASP A 445 13.96 18.22 -3.96
CA ASP A 445 12.70 17.56 -3.60
C ASP A 445 11.50 18.16 -4.36
N MET A 446 11.47 19.49 -4.56
CA MET A 446 10.41 20.16 -5.33
C MET A 446 10.47 19.82 -6.82
N VAL A 447 11.67 19.76 -7.42
CA VAL A 447 11.84 19.36 -8.83
C VAL A 447 11.46 17.90 -9.00
N GLU A 448 11.91 17.02 -8.10
CA GLU A 448 11.60 15.60 -8.12
C GLU A 448 10.09 15.37 -8.01
N ARG A 449 9.43 16.06 -7.07
CA ARG A 449 7.97 16.02 -6.95
C ARG A 449 7.29 16.49 -8.24
N LEU A 450 7.80 17.55 -8.86
CA LEU A 450 7.28 18.05 -10.13
C LEU A 450 7.47 17.04 -11.28
N LEU A 451 8.58 16.31 -11.32
CA LEU A 451 8.81 15.23 -12.29
C LEU A 451 7.84 14.06 -12.06
N GLN A 452 7.52 13.74 -10.82
CA GLN A 452 6.62 12.64 -10.49
C GLN A 452 5.15 12.96 -10.81
N SER A 453 4.63 14.10 -10.35
CA SER A 453 3.19 14.44 -10.44
C SER A 453 2.84 15.48 -11.50
N ARG A 454 3.82 16.04 -12.23
CA ARG A 454 3.69 17.19 -13.18
C ARG A 454 3.19 18.50 -12.57
N GLN A 455 2.80 18.47 -11.31
CA GLN A 455 2.30 19.60 -10.58
C GLN A 455 2.79 19.50 -9.14
N LEU A 456 3.22 20.63 -8.61
CA LEU A 456 3.54 20.81 -7.20
C LEU A 456 2.37 21.52 -6.52
N SER A 457 1.82 20.94 -5.46
CA SER A 457 0.76 21.59 -4.66
C SER A 457 1.30 22.31 -3.44
N PHE A 458 0.48 23.19 -2.84
CA PHE A 458 0.78 23.78 -1.54
C PHE A 458 0.99 22.75 -0.43
N GLY A 459 0.26 21.62 -0.47
CA GLY A 459 0.45 20.51 0.47
C GLY A 459 1.84 19.90 0.32
N ASP A 460 2.27 19.63 -0.92
CA ASP A 460 3.61 19.11 -1.21
C ASP A 460 4.70 20.10 -0.76
N LEU A 461 4.52 21.39 -1.07
CA LEU A 461 5.43 22.45 -0.65
C LEU A 461 5.60 22.45 0.87
N ARG A 462 4.49 22.42 1.61
CA ARG A 462 4.51 22.40 3.07
C ARG A 462 5.21 21.15 3.60
N ASP A 463 4.90 19.98 3.05
CA ASP A 463 5.47 18.71 3.50
C ASP A 463 6.98 18.65 3.25
N ILE A 464 7.46 19.15 2.10
CA ILE A 464 8.89 19.27 1.79
C ILE A 464 9.59 20.19 2.81
N LEU A 465 9.00 21.34 3.13
CA LEU A 465 9.55 22.27 4.12
C LEU A 465 9.53 21.67 5.54
N ALA A 466 8.46 20.96 5.91
CA ALA A 466 8.33 20.35 7.24
C ALA A 466 9.36 19.24 7.47
N ARG A 467 9.73 18.50 6.42
CA ARG A 467 10.74 17.41 6.46
C ARG A 467 12.17 17.91 6.50
N ASN A 468 12.45 19.07 5.94
CA ASN A 468 13.80 19.61 5.82
C ASN A 468 14.20 20.53 7.00
N GLU A 469 15.51 20.72 7.18
CA GLU A 469 16.09 21.45 8.31
C GLU A 469 16.02 22.97 8.18
N LEU A 470 15.86 23.51 6.96
CA LEU A 470 15.62 24.94 6.75
C LEU A 470 14.15 25.23 7.10
N LYS A 471 13.95 25.94 8.22
CA LYS A 471 12.62 26.26 8.77
C LYS A 471 12.20 27.68 8.43
N LEU A 472 10.89 27.93 8.44
CA LEU A 472 10.32 29.26 8.21
C LEU A 472 10.76 30.23 9.31
N PRO A 473 11.11 31.48 8.97
CA PRO A 473 11.40 32.49 9.97
C PRO A 473 10.16 32.78 10.83
N ASP A 474 10.38 33.02 12.11
CA ASP A 474 9.32 33.39 13.04
C ASP A 474 8.77 34.80 12.75
N LEU A 475 7.51 35.02 13.12
CA LEU A 475 6.84 36.31 12.94
C LEU A 475 7.23 37.27 14.07
N THR A 476 7.55 38.53 13.72
CA THR A 476 7.86 39.61 14.68
C THR A 476 6.63 40.15 15.44
N GLY A 477 5.53 39.39 15.51
CA GLY A 477 4.28 39.74 16.18
C GLY A 477 3.07 39.88 15.25
N VAL A 478 1.96 40.41 15.78
CA VAL A 478 0.67 40.56 15.07
C VAL A 478 0.78 41.48 13.85
N SER A 479 1.63 42.51 13.91
CA SER A 479 1.88 43.39 12.75
C SER A 479 2.53 42.64 11.58
N GLY A 480 3.45 41.70 11.86
CA GLY A 480 4.06 40.83 10.84
C GLY A 480 3.07 39.87 10.20
N TRP A 481 2.06 39.40 10.96
CA TRP A 481 0.98 38.55 10.46
C TRP A 481 0.10 39.25 9.41
N TRP A 482 -0.24 40.53 9.63
CA TRP A 482 -0.98 41.34 8.66
C TRP A 482 -0.24 41.55 7.33
N HIS A 483 1.10 41.58 7.37
CA HIS A 483 1.95 41.68 6.17
C HIS A 483 2.12 40.34 5.44
N GLY A 484 1.48 39.27 5.94
CA GLY A 484 1.49 37.93 5.36
C GLY A 484 2.60 37.06 5.95
N ASP A 485 2.18 35.89 6.46
CA ASP A 485 3.06 34.81 6.90
C ASP A 485 4.06 34.38 5.78
N PRO A 486 5.33 34.10 6.11
CA PRO A 486 6.34 33.55 5.20
C PRO A 486 5.84 32.43 4.28
N LEU A 487 5.05 31.46 4.77
CA LEU A 487 4.55 30.38 3.92
C LEU A 487 3.54 30.89 2.89
N ARG A 488 2.67 31.85 3.26
CA ARG A 488 1.75 32.49 2.32
C ARG A 488 2.46 33.39 1.31
N LYS A 489 3.57 34.03 1.70
CA LYS A 489 4.42 34.78 0.76
C LYS A 489 5.07 33.84 -0.25
N LEU A 490 5.57 32.70 0.22
CA LEU A 490 6.13 31.65 -0.63
C LEU A 490 5.06 31.08 -1.59
N ASP A 491 3.88 30.72 -1.10
CA ASP A 491 2.76 30.24 -1.92
C ASP A 491 2.41 31.23 -3.05
N LYS A 492 2.32 32.52 -2.73
CA LYS A 492 2.08 33.59 -3.72
C LYS A 492 3.25 33.78 -4.70
N ALA A 493 4.48 33.64 -4.24
CA ALA A 493 5.67 33.72 -5.10
C ALA A 493 5.73 32.54 -6.07
N MET A 494 5.46 31.32 -5.59
CA MET A 494 5.40 30.09 -6.37
C MET A 494 4.27 30.15 -7.42
N ALA A 495 3.07 30.59 -7.04
CA ALA A 495 1.95 30.75 -7.96
C ALA A 495 2.19 31.80 -9.07
N ARG A 496 3.06 32.79 -8.81
CA ARG A 496 3.48 33.78 -9.79
C ARG A 496 4.60 33.26 -10.68
N GLY A 497 5.65 32.67 -10.09
CA GLY A 497 6.86 32.23 -10.78
C GLY A 497 6.70 30.94 -11.58
N ILE A 498 5.77 30.07 -11.18
CA ILE A 498 5.61 28.72 -11.73
C ILE A 498 4.14 28.47 -12.13
N PRO A 499 3.60 29.26 -13.07
CA PRO A 499 2.20 29.15 -13.45
C PRO A 499 1.91 27.81 -14.13
N GLY A 500 0.82 27.14 -13.73
CA GLY A 500 0.35 25.88 -14.30
C GLY A 500 1.02 24.63 -13.70
N ALA A 501 2.30 24.72 -13.36
CA ALA A 501 3.06 23.68 -12.67
C ALA A 501 2.97 23.78 -11.13
N TYR A 502 2.70 24.95 -10.55
CA TYR A 502 2.40 25.10 -9.12
C TYR A 502 0.92 25.37 -8.89
N ARG A 503 0.36 24.68 -7.89
CA ARG A 503 -1.02 24.84 -7.46
C ARG A 503 -1.06 25.53 -6.09
N PRO A 504 -1.65 26.73 -6.01
CA PRO A 504 -1.75 27.44 -4.75
C PRO A 504 -2.64 26.71 -3.74
N GLY A 505 -2.44 27.02 -2.46
CA GLY A 505 -3.23 26.43 -1.39
C GLY A 505 -4.69 26.84 -1.46
N GLU A 506 -5.57 25.90 -1.14
CA GLU A 506 -7.00 26.16 -1.04
C GLU A 506 -7.30 27.07 0.17
N PHE A 507 -8.48 27.69 0.20
CA PHE A 507 -8.83 28.66 1.24
C PHE A 507 -8.77 28.08 2.67
N TYR A 508 -9.10 26.80 2.83
CA TYR A 508 -9.16 26.14 4.14
C TYR A 508 -7.77 25.80 4.68
N THR A 509 -6.82 25.35 3.85
CA THR A 509 -5.44 25.11 4.28
C THR A 509 -4.69 26.42 4.50
N THR A 510 -4.81 27.37 3.58
CA THR A 510 -4.15 28.68 3.70
C THR A 510 -4.75 29.52 4.83
N GLY A 511 -6.05 29.41 5.07
CA GLY A 511 -6.74 30.05 6.19
C GLY A 511 -6.36 29.44 7.53
N LEU A 512 -6.33 28.10 7.61
CA LEU A 512 -5.90 27.40 8.82
C LEU A 512 -4.43 27.69 9.14
N GLU A 513 -3.55 27.73 8.14
CA GLU A 513 -2.15 28.11 8.32
C GLU A 513 -2.01 29.55 8.79
N ALA A 514 -2.75 30.49 8.18
CA ALA A 514 -2.76 31.87 8.65
C ALA A 514 -3.19 31.93 10.13
N PHE A 515 -4.25 31.21 10.51
CA PHE A 515 -4.72 31.21 11.88
C PHE A 515 -3.71 30.57 12.86
N SER A 516 -3.15 29.41 12.52
CA SER A 516 -2.22 28.68 13.40
C SER A 516 -0.86 29.38 13.52
N SER A 517 -0.41 30.09 12.49
CA SER A 517 0.83 30.90 12.52
C SER A 517 0.86 31.92 13.65
N LEU A 518 -0.30 32.45 14.08
CA LEU A 518 -0.38 33.35 15.24
C LEU A 518 0.12 32.69 16.52
N PHE A 519 -0.20 31.41 16.72
CA PHE A 519 0.19 30.65 17.90
C PHE A 519 1.56 29.99 17.75
N TYR A 520 1.97 29.65 16.53
CA TYR A 520 3.18 28.84 16.30
C TYR A 520 4.40 29.69 15.99
N ALA A 521 4.23 30.69 15.12
CA ALA A 521 5.30 31.52 14.59
C ALA A 521 5.64 32.72 15.49
N THR A 522 4.80 33.05 16.49
CA THR A 522 5.08 34.16 17.42
C THR A 522 5.48 33.63 18.80
N ASN A 523 6.44 34.30 19.45
CA ASN A 523 6.86 33.93 20.80
C ASN A 523 5.73 34.06 21.82
N THR A 524 4.92 35.12 21.73
CA THR A 524 3.79 35.37 22.64
C THR A 524 2.66 34.39 22.42
N GLY A 525 2.28 34.12 21.17
CA GLY A 525 1.25 33.13 20.84
C GLY A 525 1.65 31.73 21.29
N ARG A 526 2.93 31.36 21.16
CA ARG A 526 3.43 30.06 21.61
C ARG A 526 3.46 29.93 23.12
N LEU A 527 3.84 31.01 23.80
CA LEU A 527 3.76 31.07 25.26
C LEU A 527 2.31 30.85 25.70
N VAL A 528 1.35 31.61 25.15
CA VAL A 528 -0.08 31.46 25.47
C VAL A 528 -0.58 30.04 25.15
N LEU A 529 -0.19 29.48 24.01
CA LEU A 529 -0.60 28.14 23.61
C LEU A 529 -0.08 27.06 24.57
N LEU A 530 1.22 27.02 24.84
CA LEU A 530 1.85 25.95 25.62
C LEU A 530 1.67 26.11 27.13
N TRP A 531 1.45 27.34 27.62
CA TRP A 531 1.36 27.61 29.06
C TRP A 531 -0.07 27.84 29.54
N ALA A 532 -1.02 28.18 28.66
CA ALA A 532 -2.41 28.40 29.05
C ALA A 532 -3.37 27.49 28.27
N ILE A 533 -3.46 27.63 26.95
CA ILE A 533 -4.51 26.98 26.15
C ILE A 533 -4.42 25.45 26.20
N LEU A 534 -3.24 24.88 25.93
CA LEU A 534 -3.08 23.43 25.81
C LEU A 534 -3.28 22.69 27.16
N PRO A 535 -2.64 23.09 28.29
CA PRO A 535 -2.93 22.46 29.59
C PRO A 535 -4.39 22.63 30.02
N PHE A 536 -5.00 23.78 29.71
CA PHE A 536 -6.41 24.04 30.02
C PHE A 536 -7.34 23.13 29.21
N LEU A 537 -7.10 23.00 27.90
CA LEU A 537 -7.88 22.11 27.03
C LEU A 537 -7.76 20.65 27.49
N MET A 538 -6.55 20.19 27.83
CA MET A 538 -6.34 18.84 28.37
C MET A 538 -7.09 18.61 29.69
N THR A 539 -7.15 19.63 30.55
CA THR A 539 -7.88 19.59 31.82
C THR A 539 -9.39 19.49 31.61
N ILE A 540 -9.94 20.29 30.69
CA ILE A 540 -11.37 20.24 30.32
C ILE A 540 -11.72 18.88 29.74
N VAL A 541 -10.92 18.38 28.79
CA VAL A 541 -11.14 17.07 28.16
C VAL A 541 -11.06 15.93 29.18
N LEU A 542 -10.22 16.05 30.21
CA LEU A 542 -10.14 15.02 31.25
C LEU A 542 -11.39 15.00 32.14
N TRP A 543 -11.92 16.15 32.55
CA TRP A 543 -12.96 16.22 33.58
C TRP A 543 -14.37 16.53 33.07
N LYS A 544 -14.50 17.55 32.22
CA LYS A 544 -15.81 18.02 31.75
C LYS A 544 -16.36 17.15 30.64
N PHE A 545 -15.51 16.51 29.86
CA PHE A 545 -15.99 15.62 28.81
C PHE A 545 -16.68 14.37 29.35
N PRO A 546 -16.11 13.58 30.28
CA PRO A 546 -16.83 12.44 30.86
C PRO A 546 -18.15 12.84 31.52
N GLN A 547 -18.20 14.02 32.15
CA GLN A 547 -19.43 14.58 32.72
C GLN A 547 -20.49 14.80 31.65
N TYR A 548 -20.13 15.54 30.58
CA TYR A 548 -21.04 15.82 29.48
C TYR A 548 -21.51 14.54 28.79
N MET A 549 -20.59 13.59 28.56
CA MET A 549 -20.92 12.27 28.03
C MET A 549 -21.92 11.54 28.91
N HIS A 550 -21.73 11.55 30.22
CA HIS A 550 -22.63 10.89 31.15
C HIS A 550 -24.03 11.53 31.14
N GLU A 551 -24.11 12.86 31.24
CA GLU A 551 -25.38 13.60 31.23
C GLU A 551 -26.17 13.35 29.94
N GLU A 552 -25.52 13.41 28.79
CA GLU A 552 -26.19 13.21 27.51
C GLU A 552 -26.47 11.74 27.20
N LEU A 553 -25.65 10.78 27.68
CA LEU A 553 -25.95 9.36 27.59
C LEU A 553 -27.20 9.00 28.42
N LEU A 554 -27.39 9.65 29.57
CA LEU A 554 -28.62 9.50 30.37
C LEU A 554 -29.84 10.10 29.66
N LYS A 555 -29.70 11.27 29.03
CA LYS A 555 -30.77 11.85 28.19
C LYS A 555 -31.10 10.96 27.00
N PHE A 556 -30.09 10.40 26.34
CA PHE A 556 -30.24 9.45 25.25
C PHE A 556 -30.97 8.18 25.71
N ALA A 557 -30.53 7.57 26.82
CA ALA A 557 -31.18 6.40 27.40
C ALA A 557 -32.63 6.70 27.81
N GLY A 558 -32.88 7.86 28.43
CA GLY A 558 -34.21 8.32 28.81
C GLY A 558 -35.12 8.67 27.61
N PHE A 559 -34.54 9.12 26.50
CA PHE A 559 -35.25 9.33 25.24
C PHE A 559 -35.60 8.00 24.57
N VAL A 560 -34.65 7.07 24.48
CA VAL A 560 -34.83 5.71 23.97
C VAL A 560 -35.92 4.98 24.76
N SER A 561 -35.93 5.09 26.10
CA SER A 561 -36.99 4.51 26.93
C SER A 561 -38.37 5.15 26.76
N ARG A 562 -38.47 6.38 26.22
CA ARG A 562 -39.73 7.11 25.99
C ARG A 562 -40.30 6.94 24.58
N ASN A 563 -39.58 6.29 23.67
CA ASN A 563 -40.00 6.05 22.29
C ASN A 563 -40.00 4.54 22.00
N PRO A 564 -41.12 3.84 22.26
CA PRO A 564 -41.21 2.37 22.15
C PRO A 564 -40.80 1.84 20.77
N ASP A 565 -41.20 2.52 19.70
CA ASP A 565 -40.88 2.10 18.32
C ASP A 565 -39.37 2.18 17.99
N LEU A 566 -38.64 3.08 18.66
CA LEU A 566 -37.19 3.29 18.49
C LEU A 566 -36.39 2.37 19.43
N TYR A 567 -36.96 2.08 20.60
CA TYR A 567 -36.50 1.06 21.54
C TYR A 567 -36.55 -0.34 20.90
N ASP A 568 -37.66 -0.68 20.24
CA ASP A 568 -37.84 -1.97 19.56
C ASP A 568 -36.96 -2.09 18.31
N ALA A 569 -36.79 -1.03 17.53
CA ALA A 569 -35.90 -1.01 16.36
C ALA A 569 -34.39 -1.09 16.71
N LEU A 570 -33.96 -0.54 17.84
CA LEU A 570 -32.58 -0.68 18.35
C LEU A 570 -32.34 -2.07 18.98
N LEU A 571 -33.37 -2.67 19.57
CA LEU A 571 -33.29 -4.00 20.19
C LEU A 571 -33.27 -5.16 19.19
N GLU A 572 -33.73 -4.97 17.95
CA GLU A 572 -33.51 -5.96 16.89
C GLU A 572 -32.01 -6.18 16.57
N THR A 573 -31.11 -5.28 17.03
CA THR A 573 -29.66 -5.44 16.80
C THR A 573 -28.85 -5.80 18.04
N GLU A 574 -29.31 -5.61 19.27
CA GLU A 574 -28.55 -6.03 20.47
C GLU A 574 -29.41 -6.12 21.74
N ALA A 575 -30.31 -7.10 21.79
CA ALA A 575 -31.01 -7.48 23.01
C ALA A 575 -30.19 -8.49 23.84
N ALA A 576 -29.40 -8.00 24.81
CA ALA A 576 -29.31 -8.58 26.16
C ALA A 576 -28.28 -7.82 27.02
N HIS A 577 -28.74 -7.30 28.16
CA HIS A 577 -27.97 -6.75 29.29
C HIS A 577 -27.46 -5.32 29.16
N LEU A 578 -28.37 -4.34 29.16
CA LEU A 578 -28.05 -3.07 29.81
C LEU A 578 -28.45 -3.17 31.29
N PRO A 579 -27.52 -2.98 32.25
CA PRO A 579 -27.85 -3.00 33.66
C PRO A 579 -28.76 -1.81 33.99
N THR A 580 -29.83 -2.06 34.72
CA THR A 580 -30.54 -1.01 35.45
C THR A 580 -29.56 -0.36 36.41
N PHE A 581 -29.09 0.84 36.08
CA PHE A 581 -28.30 1.66 36.98
C PHE A 581 -29.20 2.15 38.11
N GLU A 582 -29.24 1.40 39.22
CA GLU A 582 -29.53 2.02 40.51
C GLU A 582 -28.43 3.03 40.78
N THR A 583 -28.81 4.29 41.01
CA THR A 583 -27.92 5.39 41.38
C THR A 583 -27.36 5.14 42.77
N THR A 584 -26.38 4.24 42.88
CA THR A 584 -25.60 4.06 44.10
C THR A 584 -24.80 5.33 44.33
N SER A 585 -25.07 5.99 45.46
CA SER A 585 -24.42 7.21 45.90
C SER A 585 -22.96 6.96 46.27
N TRP A 586 -22.07 7.02 45.28
CA TRP A 586 -20.62 7.08 45.49
C TRP A 586 -20.24 8.46 46.06
N THR A 587 -20.43 8.62 47.36
CA THR A 587 -19.97 9.76 48.14
C THR A 587 -18.48 9.61 48.41
N THR A 588 -17.65 10.09 47.48
CA THR A 588 -16.34 10.64 47.83
C THR A 588 -16.28 12.09 47.36
N PRO A 589 -16.36 13.07 48.28
CA PRO A 589 -16.58 14.50 47.94
C PRO A 589 -15.38 15.17 47.23
N VAL A 590 -14.34 14.41 46.87
CA VAL A 590 -13.11 14.92 46.26
C VAL A 590 -13.15 14.86 44.72
N LEU A 591 -13.94 13.96 44.13
CA LEU A 591 -13.94 13.69 42.68
C LEU A 591 -15.25 14.05 41.96
N ALA A 592 -16.38 13.98 42.67
CA ALA A 592 -17.71 14.31 42.15
C ALA A 592 -18.56 14.99 43.22
N SER A 593 -19.22 16.09 42.87
CA SER A 593 -20.30 16.70 43.68
C SER A 593 -21.63 16.56 42.95
N VAL A 594 -22.72 16.44 43.70
CA VAL A 594 -24.08 16.52 43.15
C VAL A 594 -24.60 17.90 43.46
N GLU A 595 -24.81 18.72 42.44
CA GLU A 595 -25.40 20.07 42.58
C GLU A 595 -26.84 20.04 42.08
N ASP A 596 -27.74 20.68 42.84
CA ASP A 596 -29.12 20.90 42.41
C ASP A 596 -29.12 22.07 41.40
N TYR A 597 -29.58 21.79 40.18
CA TYR A 597 -29.66 22.76 39.10
C TYR A 597 -31.12 23.02 38.75
N ASP A 598 -31.51 24.29 38.70
CA ASP A 598 -32.85 24.72 38.31
C ASP A 598 -32.96 24.68 36.78
N ASN A 599 -33.76 23.77 36.23
CA ASN A 599 -33.98 23.74 34.79
C ASN A 599 -34.95 24.86 34.38
N HIS A 600 -34.98 25.23 33.09
CA HIS A 600 -35.87 26.32 32.59
C HIS A 600 -37.38 26.05 32.78
N ASN A 601 -37.75 24.88 33.32
CA ASN A 601 -39.12 24.46 33.59
C ASN A 601 -39.46 24.49 35.09
N GLY A 602 -38.53 24.89 35.97
CA GLY A 602 -38.72 24.98 37.43
C GLY A 602 -38.63 23.64 38.17
N GLU A 603 -38.11 22.59 37.55
CA GLU A 603 -37.84 21.30 38.19
C GLU A 603 -36.37 21.20 38.60
N MET A 604 -36.13 20.78 39.84
CA MET A 604 -34.79 20.58 40.42
C MET A 604 -34.16 19.31 39.83
N GLU A 605 -33.16 19.48 38.97
CA GLU A 605 -32.41 18.38 38.35
C GLU A 605 -31.06 18.22 39.04
N LYS A 606 -30.76 17.00 39.53
CA LYS A 606 -29.48 16.68 40.17
C LYS A 606 -28.42 16.42 39.13
N ARG A 607 -27.40 17.27 39.04
CA ARG A 607 -26.25 17.08 38.14
C ARG A 607 -25.02 16.58 38.88
N ILE A 608 -24.35 15.57 38.32
CA ILE A 608 -23.05 15.11 38.78
C ILE A 608 -22.00 16.05 38.18
N VAL A 609 -21.39 16.90 39.00
CA VAL A 609 -20.27 17.75 38.61
C VAL A 609 -18.96 16.99 38.85
N LEU A 610 -18.28 16.61 37.76
CA LEU A 610 -16.94 16.06 37.83
C LEU A 610 -15.90 17.18 37.79
N GLY A 611 -14.93 17.10 38.69
CA GLY A 611 -13.86 18.08 38.81
C GLY A 611 -14.27 19.33 39.60
N SER A 612 -13.92 19.36 40.88
CA SER A 612 -13.99 20.58 41.69
C SER A 612 -12.95 21.61 41.18
N PRO A 613 -13.15 22.93 41.40
CA PRO A 613 -12.17 23.94 41.01
C PRO A 613 -10.73 23.65 41.47
N PRO A 614 -10.49 23.12 42.70
CA PRO A 614 -9.17 22.67 43.11
C PRO A 614 -8.61 21.52 42.26
N LEU A 615 -9.44 20.54 41.87
CA LEU A 615 -9.04 19.40 41.06
C LEU A 615 -8.69 19.82 39.63
N LEU A 616 -9.47 20.76 39.06
CA LEU A 616 -9.17 21.40 37.78
C LEU A 616 -7.84 22.16 37.85
N ALA A 617 -7.59 22.92 38.93
CA ALA A 617 -6.32 23.61 39.13
C ALA A 617 -5.13 22.63 39.27
N ILE A 618 -5.28 21.56 40.06
CA ILE A 618 -4.24 20.53 40.25
C ILE A 618 -3.94 19.83 38.92
N THR A 619 -4.96 19.45 38.15
CA THR A 619 -4.76 18.77 36.87
C THR A 619 -4.23 19.70 35.79
N PHE A 620 -4.61 20.98 35.80
CA PHE A 620 -3.98 22.02 34.98
C PHE A 620 -2.49 22.16 35.29
N ILE A 621 -2.12 22.26 36.58
CA ILE A 621 -0.72 22.32 37.02
C ILE A 621 0.02 21.04 36.62
N TYR A 622 -0.60 19.86 36.78
CA TYR A 622 -0.02 18.60 36.36
C TYR A 622 0.29 18.59 34.86
N PHE A 623 -0.66 18.98 33.99
CA PHE A 623 -0.42 19.04 32.55
C PHE A 623 0.61 20.11 32.16
N LEU A 624 0.61 21.25 32.84
CA LEU A 624 1.64 22.28 32.67
C LEU A 624 3.04 21.72 33.00
N CYS A 625 3.18 21.05 34.15
CA CYS A 625 4.42 20.38 34.54
C CYS A 625 4.79 19.24 33.58
N MET A 626 3.83 18.47 33.08
CA MET A 626 4.06 17.40 32.11
C MET A 626 4.63 17.92 30.78
N LEU A 627 4.21 19.11 30.34
CA LEU A 627 4.68 19.72 29.10
C LEU A 627 6.08 20.34 29.23
N HIS A 628 6.37 20.99 30.36
CA HIS A 628 7.59 21.80 30.52
C HIS A 628 8.68 21.17 31.39
N VAL A 629 8.35 20.19 32.24
CA VAL A 629 9.30 19.56 33.18
C VAL A 629 9.64 18.13 32.76
N GLY A 630 10.90 17.93 32.34
CA GLY A 630 11.39 16.62 31.88
C GLY A 630 11.25 15.50 32.90
N LEU A 631 11.41 15.81 34.20
CA LEU A 631 11.23 14.85 35.28
C LEU A 631 9.80 14.29 35.30
N VAL A 632 8.79 15.15 35.30
CA VAL A 632 7.37 14.75 35.33
C VAL A 632 7.04 13.90 34.11
N LYS A 633 7.49 14.32 32.91
CA LYS A 633 7.33 13.53 31.68
C LYS A 633 7.94 12.13 31.79
N SER A 634 9.17 12.02 32.32
CA SER A 634 9.85 10.74 32.50
C SER A 634 9.17 9.84 33.52
N LEU A 635 8.65 10.42 34.62
CA LEU A 635 7.92 9.70 35.66
C LEU A 635 6.58 9.18 35.13
N THR A 636 5.81 10.01 34.42
CA THR A 636 4.55 9.59 33.78
C THR A 636 4.79 8.46 32.78
N LEU A 637 5.80 8.58 31.92
CA LEU A 637 6.15 7.53 30.95
C LEU A 637 6.60 6.24 31.64
N SER A 638 7.41 6.35 32.70
CA SER A 638 7.84 5.20 33.50
C SER A 638 6.65 4.52 34.17
N PHE A 639 5.72 5.28 34.76
CA PHE A 639 4.51 4.76 35.38
C PHE A 639 3.67 3.94 34.39
N PHE A 640 3.32 4.51 33.24
CA PHE A 640 2.54 3.78 32.23
C PHE A 640 3.32 2.61 31.62
N SER A 641 4.65 2.72 31.47
CA SER A 641 5.49 1.60 31.02
C SER A 641 5.51 0.45 32.02
N GLN A 642 5.62 0.75 33.31
CA GLN A 642 5.58 -0.26 34.37
C GLN A 642 4.20 -0.90 34.47
N LEU A 643 3.14 -0.10 34.36
CA LEU A 643 1.77 -0.60 34.32
C LEU A 643 1.59 -1.56 33.13
N ALA A 644 2.01 -1.17 31.91
CA ALA A 644 1.97 -2.04 30.75
C ALA A 644 2.80 -3.33 30.91
N LYS A 645 3.99 -3.25 31.52
CA LYS A 645 4.81 -4.43 31.87
C LYS A 645 4.11 -5.31 32.90
N GLY A 646 3.45 -4.73 33.89
CA GLY A 646 2.66 -5.44 34.90
C GLY A 646 1.48 -6.18 34.28
N PHE A 647 0.72 -5.52 33.40
CA PHE A 647 -0.36 -6.15 32.64
C PHE A 647 0.17 -7.30 31.77
N ARG A 648 1.24 -7.09 31.02
CA ARG A 648 1.89 -8.16 30.24
C ARG A 648 2.38 -9.30 31.14
N PHE A 649 2.90 -8.99 32.31
CA PHE A 649 3.35 -10.01 33.24
C PHE A 649 2.18 -10.85 33.76
N ILE A 650 1.14 -10.21 34.29
CA ILE A 650 -0.03 -10.87 34.90
C ILE A 650 -0.83 -11.68 33.87
N PHE A 651 -1.13 -11.09 32.71
CA PHE A 651 -2.06 -11.70 31.76
C PHE A 651 -1.38 -12.57 30.68
N TRP A 652 -0.06 -12.50 30.54
CA TRP A 652 0.65 -13.24 29.49
C TRP A 652 1.83 -14.06 29.99
N ILE A 653 2.81 -13.45 30.66
CA ILE A 653 4.06 -14.12 31.05
C ILE A 653 3.80 -15.12 32.17
N LEU A 654 3.16 -14.69 33.26
CA LEU A 654 2.93 -15.50 34.44
C LEU A 654 2.12 -16.78 34.12
N PRO A 655 0.99 -16.74 33.38
CA PRO A 655 0.27 -17.97 33.02
C PRO A 655 1.11 -18.87 32.10
N LYS A 656 1.77 -18.29 31.09
CA LYS A 656 2.59 -19.04 30.14
C LYS A 656 3.74 -19.78 30.82
N ASP A 657 4.44 -19.11 31.73
CA ASP A 657 5.58 -19.69 32.42
C ASP A 657 5.14 -20.71 33.47
N PHE A 658 4.02 -20.47 34.17
CA PHE A 658 3.41 -21.43 35.08
C PHE A 658 3.12 -22.78 34.38
N PHE A 659 2.47 -22.75 33.22
CA PHE A 659 2.16 -23.96 32.44
C PHE A 659 3.38 -24.61 31.77
N ARG A 660 4.52 -23.90 31.66
CA ARG A 660 5.78 -24.44 31.13
C ARG A 660 6.69 -25.05 32.18
N THR A 661 6.43 -24.84 33.47
CA THR A 661 7.26 -25.42 34.52
C THR A 661 7.25 -26.96 34.43
N PRO A 662 8.40 -27.64 34.60
CA PRO A 662 8.49 -29.09 34.45
C PRO A 662 7.51 -29.83 35.35
N ILE A 663 7.32 -29.36 36.59
CA ILE A 663 6.42 -29.97 37.58
C ILE A 663 4.96 -29.90 37.10
N VAL A 664 4.50 -28.73 36.67
CA VAL A 664 3.12 -28.54 36.19
C VAL A 664 2.90 -29.33 34.91
N ARG A 665 3.88 -29.34 33.99
CA ARG A 665 3.81 -30.15 32.78
C ARG A 665 3.73 -31.64 33.12
N THR A 666 4.64 -32.18 33.93
CA THR A 666 4.61 -33.60 34.32
C THR A 666 3.30 -33.98 35.00
N LEU A 667 2.75 -33.13 35.87
CA LEU A 667 1.43 -33.33 36.48
C LEU A 667 0.31 -33.33 35.43
N LEU A 668 0.29 -32.36 34.52
CA LEU A 668 -0.70 -32.28 33.44
C LEU A 668 -0.56 -33.41 32.42
N GLU A 669 0.61 -34.06 32.33
CA GLU A 669 0.86 -35.18 31.43
C GLU A 669 0.51 -36.55 32.04
N LEU A 670 0.23 -36.62 33.36
CA LEU A 670 -0.20 -37.85 34.00
C LEU A 670 -1.51 -38.37 33.38
N PRO A 671 -1.60 -39.67 33.02
CA PRO A 671 -2.80 -40.26 32.41
C PRO A 671 -4.13 -39.94 33.12
N PRO A 672 -4.25 -40.03 34.46
CA PRO A 672 -5.51 -39.69 35.14
C PRO A 672 -5.86 -38.20 35.05
N ILE A 673 -4.87 -37.31 35.05
CA ILE A 673 -5.08 -35.86 34.97
C ILE A 673 -5.45 -35.45 33.55
N ARG A 674 -4.79 -36.02 32.52
CA ARG A 674 -5.19 -35.83 31.12
C ARG A 674 -6.61 -36.33 30.87
N TRP A 675 -6.95 -37.49 31.43
CA TRP A 675 -8.30 -38.06 31.33
C TRP A 675 -9.34 -37.15 32.01
N LEU A 676 -9.07 -36.69 33.24
CA LEU A 676 -9.94 -35.76 33.98
C LEU A 676 -10.09 -34.41 33.27
N TRP A 677 -9.00 -33.88 32.70
CA TRP A 677 -9.01 -32.63 31.95
C TRP A 677 -9.81 -32.75 30.65
N THR A 678 -9.61 -33.84 29.90
CA THR A 678 -10.18 -34.01 28.55
C THR A 678 -11.63 -34.47 28.57
N LEU A 679 -12.02 -35.32 29.53
CA LEU A 679 -13.37 -35.90 29.62
C LEU A 679 -14.20 -35.34 30.78
N GLY A 680 -13.59 -34.61 31.72
CA GLY A 680 -14.26 -34.03 32.88
C GLY A 680 -14.29 -32.50 32.85
N LEU A 681 -13.17 -31.87 33.22
CA LEU A 681 -13.12 -30.44 33.54
C LEU A 681 -13.36 -29.53 32.34
N LYS A 682 -12.71 -29.80 31.19
CA LYS A 682 -12.89 -28.98 29.97
C LYS A 682 -14.31 -29.08 29.41
N PRO A 683 -14.94 -30.28 29.26
CA PRO A 683 -16.35 -30.40 28.93
C PRO A 683 -17.29 -29.74 29.94
N ALA A 684 -17.01 -29.84 31.24
CA ALA A 684 -17.83 -29.23 32.29
C ALA A 684 -17.79 -27.70 32.26
N LEU A 685 -16.62 -27.09 32.01
CA LEU A 685 -16.50 -25.63 31.86
C LEU A 685 -17.24 -25.11 30.61
N LEU A 686 -17.14 -25.84 29.49
CA LEU A 686 -17.89 -25.50 28.27
C LEU A 686 -19.40 -25.71 28.45
N ALA A 687 -19.80 -26.81 29.10
CA ALA A 687 -21.19 -27.07 29.46
C ALA A 687 -21.73 -25.98 30.39
N ALA A 688 -20.95 -25.53 31.37
CA ALA A 688 -21.32 -24.44 32.27
C ALA A 688 -21.48 -23.11 31.54
N LEU A 689 -20.55 -22.77 30.63
CA LEU A 689 -20.62 -21.55 29.84
C LEU A 689 -21.84 -21.56 28.90
N VAL A 690 -22.05 -22.64 28.17
CA VAL A 690 -23.20 -22.77 27.25
C VAL A 690 -24.50 -22.83 28.03
N TYR A 691 -24.54 -23.55 29.14
CA TYR A 691 -25.68 -23.55 30.04
C TYR A 691 -25.99 -22.16 30.56
N TRP A 692 -24.99 -21.38 30.98
CA TRP A 692 -25.16 -20.00 31.44
C TRP A 692 -25.72 -19.09 30.33
N LEU A 693 -25.20 -19.20 29.09
CA LEU A 693 -25.70 -18.47 27.92
C LEU A 693 -27.11 -18.91 27.49
N LEU A 694 -27.48 -20.17 27.69
CA LEU A 694 -28.81 -20.70 27.35
C LEU A 694 -29.83 -20.37 28.44
N ALA A 695 -29.41 -20.45 29.70
CA ALA A 695 -30.23 -20.16 30.88
C ALA A 695 -30.65 -18.69 30.90
N SER A 696 -29.79 -17.75 30.48
CA SER A 696 -30.17 -16.34 30.35
C SER A 696 -31.26 -16.09 29.31
N ARG A 697 -31.34 -16.92 28.26
CA ARG A 697 -32.38 -16.85 27.22
C ARG A 697 -33.65 -17.63 27.54
N LEU A 698 -33.58 -18.57 28.49
CA LEU A 698 -34.68 -19.45 28.89
C LEU A 698 -35.29 -19.08 30.25
N ALA A 699 -34.83 -17.98 30.86
CA ALA A 699 -35.20 -17.55 32.21
C ALA A 699 -36.71 -17.36 32.47
N GLY A 700 -37.53 -17.23 31.42
CA GLY A 700 -39.00 -17.16 31.50
C GLY A 700 -39.72 -18.53 31.49
N ILE A 701 -39.02 -19.61 31.16
CA ILE A 701 -39.56 -20.97 31.11
C ILE A 701 -39.04 -21.68 32.36
N GLY A 702 -39.83 -21.67 33.43
CA GLY A 702 -39.43 -22.20 34.75
C GLY A 702 -39.05 -23.68 34.71
N PHE A 703 -37.79 -23.98 34.43
CA PHE A 703 -37.25 -25.33 34.51
C PHE A 703 -36.93 -25.68 35.97
N GLY A 704 -37.54 -26.74 36.48
CA GLY A 704 -37.20 -27.28 37.80
C GLY A 704 -35.73 -27.74 37.89
N PRO A 705 -35.15 -27.82 39.10
CA PRO A 705 -33.72 -28.11 39.30
C PRO A 705 -33.26 -29.44 38.67
N ILE A 706 -34.15 -30.42 38.59
CA ILE A 706 -33.88 -31.73 37.96
C ILE A 706 -33.62 -31.57 36.46
N LEU A 707 -34.41 -30.75 35.77
CA LEU A 707 -34.27 -30.53 34.33
C LEU A 707 -33.02 -29.69 34.02
N GLN A 708 -32.65 -28.76 34.90
CA GLN A 708 -31.40 -28.00 34.81
C GLN A 708 -30.17 -28.92 34.92
N ILE A 709 -30.16 -29.83 35.89
CA ILE A 709 -29.10 -30.85 36.05
C ILE A 709 -29.05 -31.76 34.83
N LEU A 710 -30.21 -32.15 34.28
CA LEU A 710 -30.31 -33.04 33.13
C LEU A 710 -29.80 -32.35 31.84
N VAL A 711 -30.15 -31.08 31.61
CA VAL A 711 -29.62 -30.28 30.48
C VAL A 711 -28.10 -30.10 30.61
N PHE A 712 -27.61 -29.74 31.79
CA PHE A 712 -26.17 -29.63 32.04
C PHE A 712 -25.45 -30.97 31.81
N GLY A 713 -26.02 -32.08 32.27
CA GLY A 713 -25.50 -33.43 32.06
C GLY A 713 -25.46 -33.83 30.59
N ILE A 714 -26.50 -33.49 29.81
CA ILE A 714 -26.52 -33.71 28.35
C ILE A 714 -25.44 -32.88 27.66
N LEU A 715 -25.30 -31.59 27.99
CA LEU A 715 -24.24 -30.73 27.44
C LEU A 715 -22.85 -31.27 27.77
N MET A 716 -22.65 -31.74 29.00
CA MET A 716 -21.39 -32.37 29.43
C MET A 716 -21.11 -33.64 28.63
N ALA A 717 -22.10 -34.52 28.44
CA ALA A 717 -21.96 -35.73 27.63
C ALA A 717 -21.67 -35.45 26.14
N ILE A 718 -22.29 -34.41 25.56
CA ILE A 718 -22.01 -33.95 24.20
C ILE A 718 -20.56 -33.45 24.08
N PHE A 719 -20.11 -32.61 25.01
CA PHE A 719 -18.76 -32.06 24.99
C PHE A 719 -17.67 -33.07 25.39
N ALA A 720 -18.01 -34.11 26.14
CA ALA A 720 -17.12 -35.23 26.44
C ALA A 720 -17.09 -36.30 25.31
N SER A 721 -17.96 -36.17 24.29
CA SER A 721 -18.04 -37.14 23.21
C SER A 721 -16.80 -37.11 22.29
N ARG A 722 -16.40 -38.29 21.79
CA ARG A 722 -15.30 -38.43 20.81
C ARG A 722 -15.44 -37.54 19.55
N PRO A 723 -16.62 -37.40 18.92
CA PRO A 723 -16.76 -36.51 17.77
C PRO A 723 -16.54 -35.04 18.13
N PHE A 724 -17.01 -34.58 19.29
CA PHE A 724 -16.77 -33.19 19.72
C PHE A 724 -15.30 -32.95 20.05
N ILE A 725 -14.61 -33.88 20.70
CA ILE A 725 -13.17 -33.76 20.99
C ILE A 725 -12.36 -33.62 19.69
N ARG A 726 -12.69 -34.41 18.65
CA ARG A 726 -12.06 -34.29 17.32
C ARG A 726 -12.40 -32.99 16.61
N ALA A 727 -13.68 -32.58 16.62
CA ALA A 727 -14.10 -31.31 16.04
C ALA A 727 -13.45 -30.10 16.74
N ASN A 728 -13.31 -30.16 18.06
CA ASN A 728 -12.64 -29.13 18.85
C ASN A 728 -11.14 -29.07 18.53
N ALA A 729 -10.45 -30.21 18.41
CA ALA A 729 -9.06 -30.24 17.95
C ALA A 729 -8.93 -29.60 16.55
N TRP A 730 -9.76 -30.00 15.60
CA TRP A 730 -9.81 -29.41 14.26
C TRP A 730 -10.11 -27.90 14.27
N LEU A 731 -11.02 -27.42 15.12
CA LEU A 731 -11.31 -25.99 15.27
C LEU A 731 -10.14 -25.21 15.86
N TRP A 732 -9.41 -25.77 16.82
CA TRP A 732 -8.21 -25.14 17.38
C TRP A 732 -7.06 -25.11 16.37
N ASP A 733 -6.93 -26.15 15.55
CA ASP A 733 -5.97 -26.18 14.45
C ASP A 733 -6.34 -25.17 13.37
N LEU A 734 -7.61 -25.09 12.97
CA LEU A 734 -8.14 -24.07 12.05
C LEU A 734 -7.97 -22.65 12.59
N PHE A 735 -8.21 -22.44 13.89
CA PHE A 735 -7.98 -21.16 14.54
C PHE A 735 -6.49 -20.82 14.59
N GLY A 736 -5.62 -21.81 14.80
CA GLY A 736 -4.17 -21.65 14.75
C GLY A 736 -3.66 -21.29 13.35
N GLU A 737 -4.19 -21.94 12.31
CA GLU A 737 -3.93 -21.63 10.91
C GLU A 737 -4.44 -20.23 10.55
N TRP A 738 -5.69 -19.92 10.91
CA TRP A 738 -6.28 -18.60 10.70
C TRP A 738 -5.48 -17.51 11.42
N MET A 739 -5.06 -17.73 12.67
CA MET A 739 -4.25 -16.75 13.43
C MET A 739 -2.82 -16.61 12.90
N HIS A 740 -2.24 -17.64 12.28
CA HIS A 740 -0.96 -17.54 11.59
C HIS A 740 -1.09 -16.72 10.30
N GLU A 741 -2.14 -17.00 9.51
CA GLU A 741 -2.48 -16.22 8.32
C GLU A 741 -2.97 -14.80 8.65
N PHE A 742 -3.56 -14.58 9.83
CA PHE A 742 -4.08 -13.30 10.36
C PHE A 742 -3.25 -12.72 11.52
N GLY A 743 -1.94 -12.98 11.58
CA GLY A 743 -1.06 -12.44 12.63
C GLY A 743 -1.05 -10.89 12.69
N ILE A 744 -0.33 -10.30 13.66
CA ILE A 744 -0.14 -8.83 13.75
C ILE A 744 0.40 -8.26 12.44
N GLN A 745 1.21 -9.05 11.71
CA GLN A 745 1.67 -8.70 10.38
C GLN A 745 0.52 -8.62 9.36
N SER A 746 -0.50 -9.45 9.47
CA SER A 746 -1.70 -9.41 8.65
C SER A 746 -2.59 -8.22 9.01
N LEU A 747 -2.71 -7.85 10.28
CA LEU A 747 -3.32 -6.57 10.67
C LEU A 747 -2.56 -5.38 10.08
N TYR A 748 -1.22 -5.43 10.07
CA TYR A 748 -0.40 -4.43 9.40
C TYR A 748 -0.60 -4.46 7.89
N ARG A 749 -0.64 -5.64 7.24
CA ARG A 749 -0.89 -5.80 5.81
C ARG A 749 -2.30 -5.31 5.44
N VAL A 750 -3.31 -5.59 6.25
CA VAL A 750 -4.68 -5.08 6.07
C VAL A 750 -4.71 -3.56 6.26
N ALA A 751 -4.06 -3.02 7.29
CA ALA A 751 -3.97 -1.57 7.48
C ALA A 751 -3.19 -0.89 6.33
N ALA A 752 -2.12 -1.51 5.85
CA ALA A 752 -1.32 -1.05 4.72
C ALA A 752 -2.11 -1.16 3.40
N TRP A 753 -2.87 -2.23 3.21
CA TRP A 753 -3.78 -2.44 2.09
C TRP A 753 -4.92 -1.43 2.12
N LEU A 754 -5.54 -1.17 3.27
CA LEU A 754 -6.55 -0.14 3.44
C LEU A 754 -5.97 1.26 3.18
N ALA A 755 -4.75 1.54 3.65
CA ALA A 755 -4.06 2.79 3.34
C ALA A 755 -3.71 2.91 1.85
N TRP A 756 -3.29 1.82 1.22
CA TRP A 756 -3.09 1.75 -0.23
C TRP A 756 -4.40 1.99 -0.98
N LEU A 757 -5.49 1.31 -0.61
CA LEU A 757 -6.82 1.47 -1.21
C LEU A 757 -7.33 2.90 -1.05
N ALA A 758 -7.21 3.47 0.15
CA ALA A 758 -7.56 4.87 0.41
C ALA A 758 -6.78 5.81 -0.51
N ARG A 759 -5.46 5.59 -0.67
CA ARG A 759 -4.64 6.36 -1.62
C ARG A 759 -5.11 6.18 -3.05
N GLN A 760 -5.37 4.96 -3.51
CA GLN A 760 -5.89 4.71 -4.86
C GLN A 760 -7.22 5.43 -5.12
N VAL A 761 -8.13 5.42 -4.15
CA VAL A 761 -9.41 6.15 -4.25
C VAL A 761 -9.17 7.65 -4.34
N LEU A 762 -8.28 8.21 -3.51
CA LEU A 762 -7.95 9.64 -3.52
C LEU A 762 -7.22 10.06 -4.80
N ASP A 763 -6.33 9.21 -5.31
CA ASP A 763 -5.61 9.42 -6.57
C ASP A 763 -6.58 9.36 -7.74
N TRP A 764 -7.51 8.39 -7.74
CA TRP A 764 -8.57 8.30 -8.75
C TRP A 764 -9.47 9.54 -8.71
N VAL A 765 -9.93 9.98 -7.54
CA VAL A 765 -10.71 11.21 -7.39
C VAL A 765 -9.90 12.40 -7.92
N SER A 766 -8.61 12.48 -7.61
CA SER A 766 -7.72 13.53 -8.09
C SER A 766 -7.56 13.51 -9.61
N ILE A 767 -7.41 12.32 -10.22
CA ILE A 767 -7.36 12.11 -11.67
C ILE A 767 -8.68 12.53 -12.32
N VAL A 768 -9.83 12.18 -11.75
CA VAL A 768 -11.13 12.59 -12.26
C VAL A 768 -11.28 14.11 -12.19
N LEU A 769 -10.96 14.73 -11.06
CA LEU A 769 -11.02 16.18 -10.90
C LEU A 769 -10.02 16.91 -11.82
N LEU A 770 -8.84 16.33 -12.05
CA LEU A 770 -7.84 16.83 -12.99
C LEU A 770 -8.32 16.67 -14.44
N GLY A 771 -8.86 15.52 -14.81
CA GLY A 771 -9.39 15.23 -16.14
C GLY A 771 -10.55 16.16 -16.51
N ILE A 772 -11.45 16.45 -15.56
CA ILE A 772 -12.48 17.47 -15.73
C ILE A 772 -11.82 18.84 -15.95
N SER A 773 -10.82 19.20 -15.15
CA SER A 773 -10.11 20.48 -15.29
C SER A 773 -9.35 20.60 -16.62
N GLU A 774 -8.73 19.52 -17.11
CA GLU A 774 -8.00 19.47 -18.37
C GLU A 774 -8.95 19.50 -19.57
N TRP A 775 -10.08 18.79 -19.50
CA TRP A 775 -11.11 18.85 -20.53
C TRP A 775 -11.68 20.26 -20.72
N LEU A 776 -11.84 20.99 -19.60
CA LEU A 776 -12.24 22.39 -19.59
C LEU A 776 -11.15 23.35 -20.11
N ARG A 777 -9.88 22.93 -20.18
CA ARG A 777 -8.82 23.75 -20.80
C ARG A 777 -9.02 23.80 -22.32
N PRO A 778 -8.96 24.98 -22.94
CA PRO A 778 -8.98 25.08 -24.39
C PRO A 778 -7.66 24.58 -24.97
N LYS A 779 -7.76 23.83 -26.08
CA LYS A 779 -6.60 23.45 -26.88
C LYS A 779 -6.20 24.61 -27.82
N PRO A 780 -4.96 24.63 -28.33
CA PRO A 780 -4.51 25.69 -29.26
C PRO A 780 -5.38 25.81 -30.53
N GLU A 781 -5.93 24.68 -30.98
CA GLU A 781 -6.80 24.52 -32.14
C GLU A 781 -8.30 24.84 -31.89
N THR A 782 -8.68 25.18 -30.64
CA THR A 782 -10.09 25.52 -30.36
C THR A 782 -10.44 26.94 -30.78
N GLU A 783 -11.22 27.08 -31.84
CA GLU A 783 -11.70 28.37 -32.36
C GLU A 783 -13.15 28.70 -31.95
N GLY A 784 -13.45 30.00 -31.90
CA GLY A 784 -14.80 30.56 -31.85
C GLY A 784 -15.68 30.06 -30.70
N ALA A 785 -16.79 29.40 -31.04
CA ALA A 785 -17.84 29.02 -30.12
C ALA A 785 -17.37 28.00 -29.05
N SER A 786 -16.44 27.11 -29.39
CA SER A 786 -15.92 26.10 -28.44
C SER A 786 -15.07 26.75 -27.35
N LEU A 787 -14.33 27.80 -27.68
CA LEU A 787 -13.55 28.59 -26.71
C LEU A 787 -14.46 29.29 -25.70
N ILE A 788 -15.54 29.91 -26.19
CA ILE A 788 -16.54 30.59 -25.34
C ILE A 788 -17.27 29.58 -24.45
N PHE A 789 -17.71 28.46 -25.02
CA PHE A 789 -18.39 27.39 -24.27
C PHE A 789 -17.50 26.84 -23.15
N LYS A 790 -16.25 26.46 -23.46
CA LYS A 790 -15.29 26.00 -22.46
C LYS A 790 -14.95 27.07 -21.42
N GLY A 791 -14.91 28.36 -21.81
CA GLY A 791 -14.71 29.48 -20.90
C GLY A 791 -15.85 29.64 -19.88
N ILE A 792 -17.11 29.57 -20.31
CA ILE A 792 -18.30 29.65 -19.44
C ILE A 792 -18.38 28.42 -18.52
N LEU A 793 -18.25 27.23 -19.10
CA LEU A 793 -18.32 25.98 -18.35
C LEU A 793 -17.20 25.89 -17.32
N GLY A 794 -15.98 26.30 -17.71
CA GLY A 794 -14.84 26.44 -16.81
C GLY A 794 -15.13 27.40 -15.66
N ALA A 795 -15.75 28.55 -15.91
CA ALA A 795 -16.12 29.48 -14.85
C ALA A 795 -17.11 28.85 -13.83
N ILE A 796 -18.12 28.11 -14.29
CA ILE A 796 -19.10 27.48 -13.40
C ILE A 796 -18.48 26.31 -12.60
N PHE A 797 -17.66 25.49 -13.24
CA PHE A 797 -17.11 24.27 -12.63
C PHE A 797 -15.95 24.52 -11.66
N GLN A 798 -15.17 25.58 -11.82
CA GLN A 798 -14.05 25.88 -10.91
C GLN A 798 -14.44 25.96 -9.42
N PRO A 799 -15.49 26.71 -8.98
CA PRO A 799 -15.90 26.72 -7.58
C PRO A 799 -16.41 25.36 -7.11
N ILE A 800 -17.10 24.60 -7.97
CA ILE A 800 -17.57 23.23 -7.66
C ILE A 800 -16.39 22.31 -7.41
N LEU A 801 -15.36 22.34 -8.27
CA LEU A 801 -14.13 21.58 -8.10
C LEU A 801 -13.41 21.99 -6.80
N GLY A 802 -13.40 23.28 -6.43
CA GLY A 802 -12.88 23.74 -5.15
C GLY A 802 -13.62 23.14 -3.95
N PHE A 803 -14.96 23.17 -3.98
CA PHE A 803 -15.80 22.57 -2.93
C PHE A 803 -15.62 21.06 -2.82
N LEU A 804 -15.61 20.34 -3.95
CA LEU A 804 -15.39 18.89 -3.97
C LEU A 804 -14.03 18.53 -3.34
N ARG A 805 -12.99 19.31 -3.61
CA ARG A 805 -11.68 19.10 -2.99
C ARG A 805 -11.67 19.41 -1.50
N PHE A 806 -12.39 20.43 -1.07
CA PHE A 806 -12.60 20.68 0.36
C PHE A 806 -13.29 19.50 1.03
N ALA A 807 -14.41 19.02 0.47
CA ALA A 807 -15.13 17.88 1.01
C ALA A 807 -14.24 16.62 1.06
N VAL A 808 -13.49 16.37 -0.01
CA VAL A 808 -12.58 15.22 -0.08
C VAL A 808 -11.44 15.34 0.93
N ALA A 809 -10.70 16.45 0.96
CA ALA A 809 -9.52 16.57 1.82
C ALA A 809 -9.84 16.72 3.31
N VAL A 810 -10.93 17.43 3.64
CA VAL A 810 -11.27 17.78 5.04
C VAL A 810 -12.24 16.78 5.66
N LEU A 811 -13.25 16.32 4.90
CA LEU A 811 -14.31 15.48 5.46
C LEU A 811 -14.11 13.99 5.15
N ILE A 812 -13.71 13.64 3.93
CA ILE A 812 -13.69 12.24 3.46
C ILE A 812 -12.34 11.57 3.70
N GLU A 813 -11.23 12.17 3.26
CA GLU A 813 -9.88 11.60 3.35
C GLU A 813 -9.54 11.15 4.77
N PRO A 814 -9.74 11.97 5.83
CA PRO A 814 -9.38 11.55 7.18
C PRO A 814 -10.22 10.38 7.69
N GLN A 815 -11.44 10.21 7.17
CA GLN A 815 -12.32 9.10 7.54
C GLN A 815 -11.92 7.79 6.88
N ILE A 816 -11.44 7.82 5.64
CA ILE A 816 -11.06 6.61 4.89
C ILE A 816 -9.61 6.20 5.23
N ASN A 817 -8.71 7.16 5.45
CA ASN A 817 -7.32 6.88 5.72
C ASN A 817 -7.15 6.29 7.14
N PRO A 818 -6.77 5.01 7.32
CA PRO A 818 -6.73 4.37 8.62
C PRO A 818 -5.75 5.05 9.59
N ILE A 819 -4.67 5.64 9.07
CA ILE A 819 -3.66 6.35 9.86
C ILE A 819 -4.25 7.62 10.50
N LYS A 820 -5.16 8.30 9.78
CA LYS A 820 -5.88 9.47 10.28
C LYS A 820 -7.13 9.07 11.07
N HIS A 821 -7.77 7.98 10.67
CA HIS A 821 -9.06 7.55 11.19
C HIS A 821 -8.97 7.10 12.65
N PHE A 822 -8.17 6.06 12.93
CA PHE A 822 -8.17 5.39 14.23
C PHE A 822 -7.74 6.27 15.41
N PRO A 823 -6.68 7.10 15.32
CA PRO A 823 -6.24 7.88 16.47
C PRO A 823 -7.15 9.07 16.78
N THR A 824 -7.80 9.66 15.77
CA THR A 824 -8.43 10.99 15.91
C THR A 824 -9.88 11.01 15.47
N VAL A 825 -10.20 10.50 14.29
CA VAL A 825 -11.56 10.54 13.76
C VAL A 825 -12.48 9.61 14.52
N THR A 826 -12.02 8.41 14.94
CA THR A 826 -12.81 7.51 15.79
C THR A 826 -13.15 8.15 17.13
N ILE A 827 -12.20 8.91 17.69
CA ILE A 827 -12.42 9.71 18.88
C ILE A 827 -13.49 10.78 18.59
N GLY A 828 -13.36 11.53 17.48
CA GLY A 828 -14.37 12.50 17.02
C GLY A 828 -15.76 11.90 16.83
N HIS A 829 -15.89 10.69 16.29
CA HIS A 829 -17.16 9.99 16.19
C HIS A 829 -17.77 9.74 17.57
N LYS A 830 -16.98 9.23 18.51
CA LYS A 830 -17.45 9.01 19.90
C LYS A 830 -17.90 10.31 20.57
N PHE A 831 -17.19 11.41 20.32
CA PHE A 831 -17.58 12.74 20.79
C PHE A 831 -18.90 13.21 20.16
N MET A 832 -19.08 13.03 18.85
CA MET A 832 -20.22 13.56 18.10
C MET A 832 -21.48 12.68 18.20
N LEU A 833 -21.36 11.37 18.46
CA LEU A 833 -22.49 10.44 18.60
C LEU A 833 -23.51 10.90 19.64
N VAL A 834 -23.02 11.52 20.70
CA VAL A 834 -23.84 12.06 21.78
C VAL A 834 -24.67 13.27 21.35
N LEU A 835 -24.25 13.97 20.28
CA LEU A 835 -24.94 15.14 19.74
C LEU A 835 -26.08 14.79 18.76
N VAL A 836 -26.28 13.51 18.44
CA VAL A 836 -27.34 13.09 17.49
C VAL A 836 -28.73 13.55 17.97
N VAL A 837 -29.07 13.33 19.25
CA VAL A 837 -30.38 13.70 19.77
C VAL A 837 -30.56 15.23 19.88
N PRO A 838 -29.61 16.00 20.44
CA PRO A 838 -29.72 17.46 20.48
C PRO A 838 -29.86 18.11 19.10
N ILE A 839 -29.07 17.66 18.11
CA ILE A 839 -29.13 18.19 16.74
C ILE A 839 -30.46 17.83 16.08
N ALA A 840 -30.92 16.58 16.20
CA ALA A 840 -32.23 16.16 15.70
C ALA A 840 -33.36 16.98 16.34
N GLY A 841 -33.32 17.22 17.65
CA GLY A 841 -34.30 18.05 18.36
C GLY A 841 -34.34 19.50 17.87
N GLN A 842 -33.18 20.09 17.53
CA GLN A 842 -33.13 21.42 16.91
C GLN A 842 -33.69 21.41 15.48
N LEU A 843 -33.40 20.37 14.71
CA LEU A 843 -33.94 20.21 13.35
C LEU A 843 -35.46 20.05 13.35
N GLU A 844 -36.02 19.33 14.33
CA GLU A 844 -37.46 19.24 14.55
C GLU A 844 -38.08 20.61 14.87
N GLN A 845 -37.43 21.41 15.71
CA GLN A 845 -37.86 22.79 16.00
C GLN A 845 -37.84 23.69 14.76
N LEU A 846 -36.97 23.39 13.79
CA LEU A 846 -36.92 24.07 12.49
C LEU A 846 -37.96 23.53 11.49
N GLY A 847 -38.81 22.57 11.89
CA GLY A 847 -39.93 22.06 11.10
C GLY A 847 -39.64 20.79 10.30
N LEU A 848 -38.51 20.12 10.55
CA LEU A 848 -38.22 18.82 9.93
C LEU A 848 -39.01 17.70 10.61
N GLU A 849 -39.53 16.77 9.82
CA GLU A 849 -40.12 15.53 10.33
C GLU A 849 -39.06 14.74 11.11
N LYS A 850 -39.47 14.14 12.24
CA LYS A 850 -38.61 13.37 13.15
C LYS A 850 -37.68 12.39 12.42
N ALA A 851 -38.19 11.55 11.53
CA ALA A 851 -37.34 10.59 10.81
C ALA A 851 -36.24 11.27 9.96
N VAL A 852 -36.58 12.39 9.31
CA VAL A 852 -35.65 13.18 8.51
C VAL A 852 -34.65 13.90 9.41
N ALA A 853 -35.10 14.51 10.50
CA ALA A 853 -34.25 15.19 11.47
C ALA A 853 -33.19 14.25 12.08
N TYR A 854 -33.59 13.04 12.49
CA TYR A 854 -32.67 12.03 13.01
C TYR A 854 -31.71 11.52 11.94
N THR A 855 -32.20 11.24 10.72
CA THR A 855 -31.34 10.79 9.62
C THR A 855 -30.33 11.86 9.22
N THR A 856 -30.76 13.12 9.09
CA THR A 856 -29.89 14.27 8.80
C THR A 856 -28.88 14.49 9.92
N SER A 857 -29.30 14.36 11.19
CA SER A 857 -28.39 14.46 12.33
C SER A 857 -27.35 13.34 12.32
N LEU A 858 -27.75 12.11 11.98
CA LEU A 858 -26.83 10.97 11.87
C LEU A 858 -25.81 11.21 10.75
N LEU A 859 -26.28 11.61 9.57
CA LEU A 859 -25.41 11.97 8.42
C LEU A 859 -24.43 13.09 8.78
N PHE A 860 -24.88 14.09 9.55
CA PHE A 860 -24.01 15.16 10.03
C PHE A 860 -22.94 14.63 11.01
N VAL A 861 -23.36 13.83 12.00
CA VAL A 861 -22.48 13.27 13.04
C VAL A 861 -21.46 12.29 12.48
N PHE A 862 -21.75 11.56 11.41
CA PHE A 862 -20.78 10.70 10.72
C PHE A 862 -19.98 11.45 9.64
N GLY A 863 -20.52 12.53 9.05
CA GLY A 863 -19.85 13.31 8.02
C GLY A 863 -18.81 14.32 8.54
N VAL A 864 -19.03 14.89 9.73
CA VAL A 864 -18.19 15.95 10.31
C VAL A 864 -16.88 15.45 10.97
N PRO A 865 -16.78 14.28 11.62
CA PRO A 865 -15.58 13.89 12.36
C PRO A 865 -14.28 13.88 11.56
N GLY A 866 -14.36 13.74 10.23
CA GLY A 866 -13.23 13.93 9.33
C GLY A 866 -12.50 15.26 9.57
N PHE A 867 -13.23 16.34 9.87
CA PHE A 867 -12.69 17.65 10.21
C PHE A 867 -11.74 17.60 11.40
N PHE A 868 -12.05 16.86 12.48
CA PHE A 868 -11.15 16.73 13.63
C PHE A 868 -9.86 16.01 13.25
N GLY A 869 -9.96 14.95 12.44
CA GLY A 869 -8.81 14.26 11.87
C GLY A 869 -7.93 15.20 11.06
N PHE A 870 -8.53 15.94 10.13
CA PHE A 870 -7.85 16.97 9.35
C PHE A 870 -7.15 17.99 10.26
N MET A 871 -7.88 18.59 11.21
CA MET A 871 -7.35 19.62 12.11
C MET A 871 -6.15 19.14 12.93
N VAL A 872 -6.23 17.97 13.57
CA VAL A 872 -5.11 17.48 14.40
C VAL A 872 -3.86 17.25 13.57
N TRP A 873 -4.00 16.67 12.37
CA TRP A 873 -2.85 16.40 11.50
C TRP A 873 -2.28 17.68 10.89
N GLU A 874 -3.14 18.58 10.42
CA GLU A 874 -2.73 19.87 9.84
C GLU A 874 -2.06 20.76 10.88
N LEU A 875 -2.65 20.91 12.06
CA LEU A 875 -2.06 21.70 13.15
C LEU A 875 -0.74 21.12 13.64
N LYS A 876 -0.59 19.79 13.67
CA LYS A 876 0.67 19.14 14.02
C LYS A 876 1.75 19.40 12.98
N GLU A 877 1.40 19.36 11.69
CA GLU A 877 2.39 19.58 10.63
C GLU A 877 2.80 21.06 10.55
N ASN A 878 1.85 21.98 10.71
CA ASN A 878 2.11 23.41 10.73
C ASN A 878 3.04 23.81 11.89
N TRP A 879 2.94 23.14 13.05
CA TRP A 879 3.86 23.35 14.18
C TRP A 879 5.33 23.15 13.79
N ARG A 880 5.63 22.17 12.93
CA ARG A 880 7.00 21.76 12.55
C ARG A 880 7.67 22.70 11.54
N LEU A 881 6.92 23.63 10.97
CA LEU A 881 7.41 24.51 9.91
C LEU A 881 8.30 25.64 10.44
N TYR A 882 8.04 26.12 11.65
CA TYR A 882 8.64 27.34 12.19
C TYR A 882 9.97 27.09 12.91
N ALA A 883 10.91 28.02 12.75
CA ALA A 883 12.29 27.89 13.24
C ALA A 883 12.38 27.64 14.73
N ALA A 884 11.59 28.34 15.55
CA ALA A 884 11.69 28.15 16.99
C ALA A 884 10.94 26.89 17.51
N ASN A 885 10.37 26.07 16.61
CA ASN A 885 9.88 24.72 16.90
C ASN A 885 10.84 23.64 16.38
N ARG A 886 12.02 24.02 15.89
CA ARG A 886 13.07 23.09 15.43
C ARG A 886 13.53 22.19 16.57
N PRO A 887 13.71 20.87 16.33
CA PRO A 887 14.24 19.97 17.34
C PRO A 887 15.67 20.36 17.74
N ASN A 888 15.99 20.28 19.04
CA ASN A 888 17.33 20.58 19.58
C ASN A 888 18.42 19.59 19.14
N ARG A 889 18.06 18.53 18.42
CA ARG A 889 18.98 17.56 17.83
C ARG A 889 18.77 17.58 16.33
N LEU A 890 19.86 17.72 15.57
CA LEU A 890 19.84 17.61 14.13
C LEU A 890 19.25 16.25 13.73
N GLY A 891 18.21 16.28 12.89
CA GLY A 891 17.64 15.07 12.32
C GLY A 891 18.62 14.40 11.36
N ARG A 892 18.41 13.11 11.10
CA ARG A 892 19.09 12.46 9.96
C ARG A 892 18.57 13.10 8.67
N LEU A 893 19.47 13.50 7.78
CA LEU A 893 19.09 13.98 6.45
C LEU A 893 18.28 12.89 5.75
N ARG A 894 17.11 13.29 5.23
CA ARG A 894 16.25 12.44 4.43
C ARG A 894 16.55 12.70 2.95
N ILE A 895 16.52 11.65 2.15
CA ILE A 895 16.88 11.61 0.73
C ILE A 895 15.69 11.01 -0.02
N GLY A 896 15.34 11.61 -1.17
CA GLY A 896 14.29 11.14 -2.08
C GLY A 896 12.87 11.58 -1.70
N SER A 897 11.94 11.45 -2.65
CA SER A 897 10.51 11.81 -2.53
C SER A 897 9.78 11.13 -1.37
N HIS A 898 10.32 10.00 -0.91
CA HIS A 898 9.75 9.20 0.16
C HIS A 898 10.32 9.53 1.54
N GLY A 899 11.38 10.35 1.62
CA GLY A 899 11.94 10.85 2.86
C GLY A 899 12.75 9.80 3.63
N GLU A 900 13.47 8.95 2.91
CA GLU A 900 14.27 7.88 3.49
C GLU A 900 15.57 8.42 4.06
N SER A 901 16.06 7.88 5.19
CA SER A 901 17.39 8.30 5.67
C SER A 901 18.48 7.63 4.84
N PHE A 902 19.65 8.25 4.73
CA PHE A 902 20.83 7.62 4.09
C PHE A 902 21.05 6.19 4.63
N LEU A 903 21.00 6.00 5.96
CA LEU A 903 21.11 4.68 6.58
C LEU A 903 19.98 3.70 6.19
N SER A 904 18.78 4.22 5.92
CA SER A 904 17.64 3.44 5.43
C SER A 904 17.93 2.87 4.06
N LEU A 905 18.45 3.68 3.14
CA LEU A 905 18.85 3.25 1.79
C LEU A 905 19.92 2.15 1.81
N PHE A 906 20.76 2.09 2.85
CA PHE A 906 21.74 0.99 3.05
C PHE A 906 21.22 -0.17 3.91
N SER A 907 20.00 -0.07 4.45
CA SER A 907 19.34 -1.12 5.22
C SER A 907 18.45 -1.97 4.29
N PRO A 908 18.26 -3.27 4.53
CA PRO A 908 17.38 -4.11 3.70
C PRO A 908 15.90 -3.82 4.01
N GLY A 909 15.05 -3.82 2.98
CA GLY A 909 13.60 -3.66 3.09
C GLY A 909 13.00 -2.99 1.86
N PHE A 910 11.66 -2.95 1.76
CA PHE A 910 10.96 -2.15 0.75
C PHE A 910 11.19 -0.67 1.03
N HIS A 911 12.17 -0.13 0.32
CA HIS A 911 12.32 1.30 0.09
C HIS A 911 11.32 1.70 -1.00
N SER A 912 10.74 2.87 -0.85
CA SER A 912 9.66 3.38 -1.70
C SER A 912 10.17 4.22 -2.85
#